data_AF-A0AAW0RPP1-F1
#
_entry.id   AF-A0AAW0RPP1-F1
#
_cell.length_a   1.000
_cell.length_b   1.000
_cell.length_c   1.000
_cell.angle_alpha   90.00
_cell.angle_beta   90.00
_cell.angle_gamma   90.00
#
_symmetry.space_group_name_H-M   'P 1'
#
loop_
_entity.id
_entity.type
_entity.pdbx_description
1 polymer ?
#
loop_
_entity_poly.entity_id
_entity_poly.type
_entity_poly.pdbx_seq_one_letter_code
_entity_poly.pdbx_strand_id
1 'polypeptide(L)'
;MSRYNYIFILTTIFASLDAWNIGANDVANSFASSVSSRSLTLKQAMVIASFCEFAGSVSVGDRVTDTLRTKIVDPHLFDDAPQVLLLAMMCAIMASSVFLTVATRYGMPVSTTHSVIGGLIGTATASVGIGKVNWGLRGASQVFLAWIIAPGIAGTLGATVFFLTKRLVLIKRNSVRRAFWSIPFFSFLTFGAVTMLLVWKGIRSINMTTTTMLVVIFSAAGGGALLHAAFVMPYLWVRIIRQDWTLKWYHAIIGPFLLRRDAPPPTPHGFNKPVINDYYRGHLTQEELAYVRASETLLQSVQMHGANGPSELDKDDDLILPPAAQDPPMASRPTRCASDSLVPRRPEGSWTSFPVITWRINRILLRGIEKDVISMQKRNAVLNWDLEDMHSRAPRFDNRAEYMFSSLQILTAAAASFTHGANDVSNAIAPFSTALDVWSHGVVNDQVEVPIWVLCFGGGAIVLGLLTYGYHVMRTLGNRLTLISPTRGFCMELATALTVIMATRLRLPVSTTQCITGATVGVGLANGDWRCINPKLVGWIYMGWDWRVWLEQDGNPISFWHDIPLFPQGNVSNIINMYVEIPRWTDAKIETKRNEPLNPIFHDDKKKKPRFVFSVWPHKTYPFNYGSIPQTWEDSTVVHNFTGYVGDNDPMDIFDISSLEPPHVGQLKQVKVLGGLAMIDDNTTDWKVIAIDVKDPIASKVGTVDDLEVFRPGSKKAFYDWFVYYKVIKGSGKNYIHGDKFQDPDTMLAHILESNEFWLKLMRGQTKKDKINRDQTSNPRWCKTFAASSNTTTKFGIPAKSNILPPAARPSQYDGWYYLDKDFNIAPGQVIEE
;
A
#
# COMPACT_ATOMS: atom_id res chain seq x y z
N MET A 1 37.38 -16.62 10.08
CA MET A 1 36.37 -15.57 9.81
C MET A 1 36.92 -14.19 9.46
N SER A 2 38.19 -13.85 9.72
CA SER A 2 38.74 -12.49 9.45
C SER A 2 38.57 -12.00 7.99
N ARG A 3 38.61 -12.91 7.01
CA ARG A 3 38.35 -12.61 5.60
C ARG A 3 36.90 -12.15 5.32
N TYR A 4 35.95 -12.51 6.17
CA TYR A 4 34.51 -12.19 6.02
C TYR A 4 34.06 -11.02 6.92
N ASN A 5 35.00 -10.30 7.54
CA ASN A 5 34.69 -9.13 8.37
C ASN A 5 33.88 -8.07 7.61
N TYR A 6 34.13 -7.89 6.31
CA TYR A 6 33.38 -6.94 5.49
C TYR A 6 31.89 -7.33 5.38
N ILE A 7 31.57 -8.63 5.29
CA ILE A 7 30.18 -9.12 5.25
C ILE A 7 29.50 -8.77 6.57
N PHE A 8 30.16 -9.06 7.70
CA PHE A 8 29.59 -8.75 9.01
C PHE A 8 29.38 -7.24 9.21
N ILE A 9 30.34 -6.39 8.82
CA ILE A 9 30.20 -4.93 8.89
C ILE A 9 29.01 -4.45 8.07
N LEU A 10 28.85 -4.95 6.83
CA LEU A 10 27.69 -4.63 5.99
C LEU A 10 26.39 -5.12 6.64
N THR A 11 26.37 -6.32 7.22
CA THR A 11 25.20 -6.82 7.97
C THR A 11 24.86 -5.90 9.12
N THR A 12 25.84 -5.39 9.88
CA THR A 12 25.59 -4.43 10.97
C THR A 12 24.94 -3.14 10.44
N ILE A 13 25.46 -2.58 9.35
CA ILE A 13 24.94 -1.35 8.74
C ILE A 13 23.50 -1.55 8.26
N PHE A 14 23.24 -2.63 7.52
CA PHE A 14 21.89 -2.92 7.02
C PHE A 14 20.94 -3.33 8.14
N ALA A 15 21.41 -3.98 9.21
CA ALA A 15 20.59 -4.28 10.39
C ALA A 15 20.19 -2.99 11.13
N SER A 16 21.11 -2.03 11.26
CA SER A 16 20.77 -0.69 11.76
C SER A 16 19.74 -0.01 10.86
N LEU A 17 19.90 -0.08 9.54
CA LEU A 17 18.98 0.53 8.59
C LEU A 17 17.60 -0.14 8.62
N ASP A 18 17.54 -1.46 8.73
CA ASP A 18 16.29 -2.22 8.83
C ASP A 18 15.55 -1.88 10.13
N ALA A 19 16.24 -1.86 11.27
CA ALA A 19 15.70 -1.41 12.55
C ALA A 19 15.23 0.06 12.50
N TRP A 20 16.00 0.94 11.85
CA TRP A 20 15.60 2.32 11.62
C TRP A 20 14.34 2.41 10.74
N ASN A 21 14.22 1.59 9.70
CA ASN A 21 13.02 1.54 8.87
C ASN A 21 11.80 1.00 9.62
N ILE A 22 11.97 0.03 10.53
CA ILE A 22 10.90 -0.47 11.40
C ILE A 22 10.34 0.68 12.24
N GLY A 23 11.21 1.50 12.83
CA GLY A 23 10.83 2.73 13.52
C GLY A 23 10.09 3.73 12.64
N ALA A 24 10.60 3.96 11.44
CA ALA A 24 10.06 4.96 10.53
C ALA A 24 8.73 4.53 9.86
N ASN A 25 8.50 3.24 9.66
CA ASN A 25 7.30 2.72 8.99
C ASN A 25 6.22 2.28 9.98
N ASP A 26 6.55 1.35 10.88
CA ASP A 26 5.54 0.63 11.66
C ASP A 26 5.21 1.33 13.00
N VAL A 27 6.19 1.93 13.68
CA VAL A 27 5.91 2.70 14.92
C VAL A 27 5.07 3.95 14.61
N ALA A 28 5.33 4.56 13.45
CA ALA A 28 4.52 5.64 12.92
C ALA A 28 3.04 5.24 12.77
N ASN A 29 2.75 4.00 12.38
CA ASN A 29 1.39 3.48 12.27
C ASN A 29 0.70 3.36 13.63
N SER A 30 1.43 2.93 14.67
CA SER A 30 0.88 2.73 16.03
C SER A 30 0.46 4.04 16.72
N PHE A 31 1.09 5.18 16.40
CA PHE A 31 0.70 6.49 16.94
C PHE A 31 -0.12 7.35 15.96
N ALA A 32 -0.33 6.89 14.73
CA ALA A 32 -1.13 7.64 13.75
C ALA A 32 -2.56 7.88 14.26
N SER A 33 -3.15 6.92 14.98
CA SER A 33 -4.48 7.02 15.60
C SER A 33 -4.56 8.09 16.68
N SER A 34 -3.62 8.13 17.61
CA SER A 34 -3.60 9.08 18.74
C SER A 34 -3.25 10.51 18.33
N VAL A 35 -2.45 10.66 17.28
CA VAL A 35 -2.16 11.97 16.66
C VAL A 35 -3.36 12.43 15.81
N SER A 36 -3.97 11.54 15.02
CA SER A 36 -5.13 11.89 14.17
C SER A 36 -6.40 12.16 14.95
N SER A 37 -6.60 11.46 16.08
CA SER A 37 -7.68 11.74 17.04
C SER A 37 -7.41 13.01 17.84
N ARG A 38 -6.23 13.64 17.74
CA ARG A 38 -5.81 14.81 18.55
C ARG A 38 -5.77 14.54 20.05
N SER A 39 -5.62 13.28 20.46
CA SER A 39 -5.37 12.90 21.84
C SER A 39 -3.93 13.22 22.27
N LEU A 40 -2.98 13.11 21.34
CA LEU A 40 -1.59 13.47 21.53
C LEU A 40 -1.12 14.43 20.45
N THR A 41 -0.25 15.36 20.82
CA THR A 41 0.56 16.07 19.82
C THR A 41 1.64 15.14 19.29
N LEU A 42 2.14 15.40 18.07
CA LEU A 42 3.23 14.60 17.49
C LEU A 42 4.45 14.53 18.43
N LYS A 43 4.84 15.65 19.05
CA LYS A 43 5.94 15.71 20.03
C LYS A 43 5.72 14.76 21.21
N GLN A 44 4.52 14.76 21.80
CA GLN A 44 4.20 13.88 22.93
C GLN A 44 4.18 12.40 22.50
N ALA A 45 3.58 12.10 21.34
CA ALA A 45 3.55 10.76 20.79
C ALA A 45 4.96 10.21 20.58
N MET A 46 5.87 11.00 19.99
CA MET A 46 7.27 10.57 19.78
C MET A 46 8.02 10.28 21.08
N VAL A 47 7.82 11.07 22.14
CA VAL A 47 8.48 10.82 23.44
C VAL A 47 7.99 9.53 24.08
N ILE A 48 6.66 9.32 24.09
CA ILE A 48 6.06 8.11 24.66
C ILE A 48 6.51 6.88 23.86
N ALA A 49 6.41 6.95 22.52
CA ALA A 49 6.84 5.91 21.62
C ALA A 49 8.31 5.53 21.84
N SER A 50 9.20 6.52 21.94
CA SER A 50 10.64 6.27 22.13
C SER A 50 10.92 5.42 23.36
N PHE A 51 10.25 5.71 24.47
CA PHE A 51 10.40 4.94 25.71
C PHE A 51 9.75 3.55 25.59
N CYS A 52 8.52 3.48 25.08
CA CYS A 52 7.76 2.23 24.99
C CYS A 52 8.37 1.24 23.99
N GLU A 53 8.75 1.68 22.79
CA GLU A 53 9.41 0.83 21.78
C GLU A 53 10.74 0.28 22.31
N PHE A 54 11.57 1.13 22.90
CA PHE A 54 12.86 0.71 23.44
C PHE A 54 12.68 -0.27 24.60
N ALA A 55 11.77 0.04 25.53
CA ALA A 55 11.46 -0.84 26.65
C ALA A 55 10.91 -2.19 26.17
N GLY A 56 9.99 -2.21 25.20
CA GLY A 56 9.43 -3.43 24.61
C GLY A 56 10.49 -4.27 23.92
N SER A 57 11.34 -3.63 23.12
CA SER A 57 12.44 -4.25 22.39
C SER A 57 13.41 -4.96 23.32
N VAL A 58 13.89 -4.27 24.36
CA VAL A 58 14.88 -4.81 25.31
C VAL A 58 14.25 -5.85 26.24
N SER A 59 13.02 -5.61 26.68
CA SER A 59 12.38 -6.47 27.68
C SER A 59 11.80 -7.76 27.09
N VAL A 60 11.34 -7.82 25.83
CA VAL A 60 10.64 -9.01 25.27
C VAL A 60 11.06 -9.41 23.84
N GLY A 61 11.92 -8.64 23.17
CA GLY A 61 12.27 -8.82 21.76
C GLY A 61 12.90 -10.16 21.35
N ASP A 62 13.47 -10.90 22.29
CA ASP A 62 14.12 -12.20 22.05
C ASP A 62 13.13 -13.32 21.69
N ARG A 63 11.86 -13.23 22.07
CA ARG A 63 10.92 -14.36 21.94
C ARG A 63 10.52 -14.74 20.52
N VAL A 64 10.42 -13.74 19.66
CA VAL A 64 10.03 -13.91 18.25
C VAL A 64 11.25 -14.22 17.38
N THR A 65 12.43 -13.79 17.84
CA THR A 65 13.72 -13.94 17.16
C THR A 65 14.02 -15.40 16.81
N ASP A 66 13.81 -16.34 17.74
CA ASP A 66 14.03 -17.78 17.51
C ASP A 66 13.23 -18.32 16.32
N THR A 67 12.00 -17.84 16.13
CA THR A 67 11.10 -18.34 15.09
C THR A 67 11.50 -17.86 13.70
N LEU A 68 11.86 -16.58 13.57
CA LEU A 68 12.37 -16.03 12.30
C LEU A 68 13.63 -16.75 11.84
N ARG A 69 14.45 -17.19 12.78
CA ARG A 69 15.73 -17.84 12.52
C ARG A 69 15.61 -19.31 12.12
N THR A 70 14.74 -20.07 12.79
CA THR A 70 14.74 -21.55 12.68
C THR A 70 13.57 -22.14 11.90
N LYS A 71 12.42 -21.45 11.80
CA LYS A 71 11.23 -22.04 11.17
C LYS A 71 11.12 -21.83 9.67
N ILE A 72 11.88 -20.89 9.11
CA ILE A 72 11.84 -20.57 7.67
C ILE A 72 12.84 -21.46 6.92
N VAL A 73 14.08 -21.51 7.41
CA VAL A 73 15.18 -22.31 6.88
C VAL A 73 15.87 -22.96 8.05
N ASP A 74 16.19 -24.24 7.95
CA ASP A 74 17.01 -24.92 8.94
C ASP A 74 18.48 -24.43 8.82
N PRO A 75 19.05 -23.80 9.87
CA PRO A 75 20.43 -23.33 9.84
C PRO A 75 21.45 -24.44 9.56
N HIS A 76 21.16 -25.70 9.93
CA HIS A 76 22.07 -26.83 9.73
C HIS A 76 22.31 -27.21 8.28
N LEU A 77 21.48 -26.71 7.36
CA LEU A 77 21.74 -26.80 5.92
C LEU A 77 23.03 -26.08 5.50
N PHE A 78 23.61 -25.26 6.39
CA PHE A 78 24.83 -24.49 6.16
C PHE A 78 26.01 -24.94 7.03
N ASP A 79 25.93 -26.10 7.70
CA ASP A 79 27.01 -26.60 8.57
C ASP A 79 28.34 -26.76 7.82
N ASP A 80 28.30 -27.21 6.57
CA ASP A 80 29.48 -27.37 5.70
C ASP A 80 30.07 -26.02 5.24
N ALA A 81 29.27 -24.94 5.26
CA ALA A 81 29.67 -23.62 4.80
C ALA A 81 29.00 -22.47 5.60
N PRO A 82 29.39 -22.25 6.88
CA PRO A 82 28.78 -21.23 7.73
C PRO A 82 28.89 -19.81 7.16
N GLN A 83 29.94 -19.52 6.38
CA GLN A 83 30.09 -18.25 5.68
C GLN A 83 28.93 -17.94 4.69
N VAL A 84 28.27 -18.96 4.14
CA VAL A 84 27.13 -18.79 3.24
C VAL A 84 25.89 -18.37 4.04
N LEU A 85 25.70 -18.91 5.25
CA LEU A 85 24.64 -18.46 6.16
C LEU A 85 24.84 -16.99 6.55
N LEU A 86 26.07 -16.59 6.86
CA LEU A 86 26.42 -15.20 7.14
C LEU A 86 26.05 -14.26 5.97
N LEU A 87 26.40 -14.65 4.74
CA LEU A 87 26.05 -13.90 3.53
C LEU A 87 24.54 -13.89 3.27
N ALA A 88 23.85 -15.01 3.49
CA ALA A 88 22.39 -15.10 3.31
C ALA A 88 21.66 -14.16 4.28
N MET A 89 22.06 -14.10 5.55
CA MET A 89 21.49 -13.18 6.53
C MET A 89 21.74 -11.71 6.17
N MET A 90 22.95 -11.39 5.67
CA MET A 90 23.27 -10.05 5.15
C MET A 90 22.33 -9.66 4.00
N CYS A 91 22.19 -10.54 3.00
CA CYS A 91 21.35 -10.29 1.82
C CYS A 91 19.87 -10.15 2.20
N ALA A 92 19.37 -10.95 3.15
CA ALA A 92 17.98 -10.89 3.60
C ALA A 92 17.66 -9.54 4.28
N ILE A 93 18.52 -9.08 5.19
CA ILE A 93 18.37 -7.77 5.85
C ILE A 93 18.56 -6.64 4.84
N MET A 94 19.53 -6.74 3.93
CA MET A 94 19.75 -5.72 2.90
C MET A 94 18.52 -5.57 1.99
N ALA A 95 17.95 -6.67 1.52
CA ALA A 95 16.74 -6.64 0.69
C ALA A 95 15.54 -6.02 1.44
N SER A 96 15.34 -6.42 2.70
CA SER A 96 14.30 -5.86 3.58
C SER A 96 14.48 -4.35 3.78
N SER A 97 15.67 -3.93 4.21
CA SER A 97 15.96 -2.54 4.53
C SER A 97 15.85 -1.60 3.33
N VAL A 98 16.37 -1.99 2.17
CA VAL A 98 16.26 -1.18 0.94
C VAL A 98 14.81 -1.02 0.53
N PHE A 99 14.04 -2.11 0.52
CA PHE A 99 12.62 -2.07 0.17
C PHE A 99 11.83 -1.17 1.13
N LEU A 100 12.06 -1.30 2.43
CA LEU A 100 11.38 -0.50 3.45
C LEU A 100 11.77 0.99 3.40
N THR A 101 13.03 1.32 3.10
CA THR A 101 13.43 2.72 2.92
C THR A 101 12.69 3.36 1.74
N VAL A 102 12.56 2.65 0.62
CA VAL A 102 11.79 3.10 -0.54
C VAL A 102 10.31 3.26 -0.16
N ALA A 103 9.71 2.26 0.50
CA ALA A 103 8.32 2.32 0.93
C ALA A 103 8.04 3.51 1.84
N THR A 104 8.84 3.68 2.89
CA THR A 104 8.69 4.76 3.87
C THR A 104 8.86 6.13 3.24
N ARG A 105 9.76 6.29 2.26
CA ARG A 105 9.95 7.55 1.52
C ARG A 105 8.69 8.03 0.81
N TYR A 106 7.96 7.10 0.21
CA TYR A 106 6.68 7.38 -0.44
C TYR A 106 5.50 7.43 0.56
N GLY A 107 5.77 7.27 1.86
CA GLY A 107 4.75 7.21 2.90
C GLY A 107 3.87 5.96 2.80
N MET A 108 4.42 4.87 2.27
CA MET A 108 3.71 3.61 2.10
C MET A 108 3.81 2.79 3.39
N PRO A 109 2.70 2.53 4.11
CA PRO A 109 2.68 1.60 5.22
C PRO A 109 2.88 0.18 4.71
N VAL A 110 3.96 -0.47 5.11
CA VAL A 110 4.31 -1.81 4.62
C VAL A 110 4.79 -2.65 5.79
N SER A 111 4.39 -3.93 5.79
CA SER A 111 4.79 -4.89 6.81
C SER A 111 6.30 -5.19 6.74
N THR A 112 7.03 -4.80 7.78
CA THR A 112 8.46 -5.13 7.94
C THR A 112 8.68 -6.64 8.09
N THR A 113 7.79 -7.32 8.82
CA THR A 113 7.80 -8.78 8.97
C THR A 113 7.71 -9.51 7.63
N HIS A 114 6.89 -9.01 6.68
CA HIS A 114 6.81 -9.62 5.34
C HIS A 114 8.07 -9.39 4.54
N SER A 115 8.69 -8.21 4.71
CA SER A 115 9.88 -7.81 3.98
C SER A 115 11.08 -8.69 4.36
N VAL A 116 11.33 -8.89 5.65
CA VAL A 116 12.42 -9.75 6.11
C VAL A 116 12.18 -11.23 5.80
N ILE A 117 10.94 -11.73 5.96
CA ILE A 117 10.61 -13.12 5.65
C ILE A 117 10.71 -13.39 4.14
N GLY A 118 10.28 -12.43 3.29
CA GLY A 118 10.50 -12.49 1.86
C GLY A 118 12.00 -12.50 1.50
N GLY A 119 12.81 -11.69 2.18
CA GLY A 119 14.26 -11.70 2.04
C GLY A 119 14.90 -13.03 2.45
N LEU A 120 14.47 -13.62 3.57
CA LEU A 120 14.93 -14.92 4.05
C LEU A 120 14.56 -16.05 3.08
N ILE A 121 13.31 -16.10 2.60
CA ILE A 121 12.89 -17.11 1.62
C ILE A 121 13.65 -16.93 0.29
N GLY A 122 13.85 -15.70 -0.16
CA GLY A 122 14.59 -15.41 -1.39
C GLY A 122 16.06 -15.85 -1.30
N THR A 123 16.73 -15.52 -0.21
CA THR A 123 18.13 -15.92 0.03
C THR A 123 18.28 -17.42 0.24
N ALA A 124 17.33 -18.07 0.93
CA ALA A 124 17.27 -19.52 1.07
C ALA A 124 17.11 -20.22 -0.28
N THR A 125 16.19 -19.71 -1.11
CA THR A 125 15.94 -20.25 -2.44
C THR A 125 17.19 -20.15 -3.33
N ALA A 126 17.92 -19.03 -3.24
CA ALA A 126 19.15 -18.83 -3.99
C ALA A 126 20.34 -19.66 -3.49
N SER A 127 20.41 -19.97 -2.19
CA SER A 127 21.55 -20.66 -1.58
C SER A 127 21.39 -22.18 -1.50
N VAL A 128 20.25 -22.67 -1.00
CA VAL A 128 20.00 -24.10 -0.75
C VAL A 128 18.86 -24.68 -1.60
N GLY A 129 18.17 -23.84 -2.37
CA GLY A 129 17.07 -24.23 -3.25
C GLY A 129 15.69 -24.22 -2.59
N ILE A 130 14.65 -23.94 -3.38
CA ILE A 130 13.26 -23.75 -2.88
C ILE A 130 12.69 -24.99 -2.17
N GLY A 131 13.13 -26.19 -2.55
CA GLY A 131 12.68 -27.45 -1.96
C GLY A 131 13.19 -27.71 -0.54
N LYS A 132 14.20 -26.96 -0.09
CA LYS A 132 14.77 -27.04 1.26
C LYS A 132 14.18 -26.00 2.23
N VAL A 133 13.34 -25.09 1.74
CA VAL A 133 12.55 -24.19 2.57
C VAL A 133 11.44 -24.99 3.26
N ASN A 134 11.21 -24.74 4.55
CA ASN A 134 10.19 -25.47 5.30
C ASN A 134 8.78 -24.97 4.95
N TRP A 135 8.18 -25.54 3.91
CA TRP A 135 6.80 -25.22 3.49
C TRP A 135 5.71 -25.91 4.33
N GLY A 136 6.09 -26.80 5.26
CA GLY A 136 5.15 -27.56 6.08
C GLY A 136 4.28 -26.69 6.98
N LEU A 137 3.22 -27.27 7.55
CA LEU A 137 2.24 -26.61 8.43
C LEU A 137 2.83 -25.98 9.71
N ARG A 138 4.09 -26.29 10.04
CA ARG A 138 4.84 -25.72 11.17
C ARG A 138 6.00 -24.81 10.74
N GLY A 139 6.16 -24.56 9.45
CA GLY A 139 7.18 -23.69 8.86
C GLY A 139 6.57 -22.41 8.25
N ALA A 140 6.96 -22.06 7.03
CA ALA A 140 6.54 -20.85 6.32
C ALA A 140 5.01 -20.73 6.15
N SER A 141 4.30 -21.84 5.94
CA SER A 141 2.83 -21.82 5.79
C SER A 141 2.08 -21.38 7.06
N GLN A 142 2.61 -21.70 8.25
CA GLN A 142 2.06 -21.22 9.52
C GLN A 142 2.15 -19.69 9.63
N VAL A 143 3.26 -19.13 9.13
CA VAL A 143 3.50 -17.69 9.11
C VAL A 143 2.52 -17.00 8.15
N PHE A 144 2.37 -17.52 6.91
CA PHE A 144 1.40 -16.97 5.96
C PHE A 144 -0.03 -17.04 6.49
N LEU A 145 -0.40 -18.14 7.17
CA LEU A 145 -1.71 -18.27 7.79
C LEU A 145 -1.91 -17.23 8.91
N ALA A 146 -0.87 -16.95 9.71
CA ALA A 146 -0.92 -15.93 10.74
C ALA A 146 -1.16 -14.51 10.16
N TRP A 147 -0.68 -14.22 8.95
CA TRP A 147 -0.91 -12.94 8.27
C TRP A 147 -2.36 -12.71 7.84
N ILE A 148 -3.13 -13.79 7.69
CA ILE A 148 -4.56 -13.72 7.39
C ILE A 148 -5.37 -13.70 8.69
N ILE A 149 -5.04 -14.61 9.62
CA ILE A 149 -5.80 -14.80 10.85
C ILE A 149 -5.64 -13.61 11.81
N ALA A 150 -4.42 -13.09 12.01
CA ALA A 150 -4.17 -12.06 13.01
C ALA A 150 -4.94 -10.75 12.71
N PRO A 151 -4.94 -10.20 11.48
CA PRO A 151 -5.75 -9.03 11.17
C PRO A 151 -7.26 -9.28 11.33
N GLY A 152 -7.73 -10.49 11.00
CA GLY A 152 -9.11 -10.91 11.24
C GLY A 152 -9.48 -10.87 12.73
N ILE A 153 -8.64 -11.46 13.59
CA ILE A 153 -8.81 -11.43 15.06
C ILE A 153 -8.79 -9.98 15.57
N ALA A 154 -7.83 -9.17 15.13
CA ALA A 154 -7.75 -7.77 15.53
C ALA A 154 -9.00 -6.98 15.12
N GLY A 155 -9.53 -7.23 13.92
CA GLY A 155 -10.79 -6.66 13.45
C GLY A 155 -11.99 -7.09 14.28
N THR A 156 -12.14 -8.37 14.58
CA THR A 156 -13.25 -8.89 15.41
C THR A 156 -13.17 -8.35 16.84
N LEU A 157 -11.98 -8.32 17.44
CA LEU A 157 -11.77 -7.75 18.78
C LEU A 157 -12.07 -6.24 18.79
N GLY A 158 -11.54 -5.49 17.81
CA GLY A 158 -11.77 -4.05 17.67
C GLY A 158 -13.25 -3.72 17.51
N ALA A 159 -13.95 -4.42 16.62
CA ALA A 159 -15.39 -4.29 16.42
C ALA A 159 -16.17 -4.58 17.70
N THR A 160 -15.82 -5.64 18.42
CA THR A 160 -16.49 -6.08 19.65
C THR A 160 -16.30 -5.08 20.79
N VAL A 161 -15.06 -4.65 21.05
CA VAL A 161 -14.74 -3.66 22.10
C VAL A 161 -15.41 -2.33 21.80
N PHE A 162 -15.37 -1.88 20.54
CA PHE A 162 -16.03 -0.63 20.16
C PHE A 162 -17.56 -0.74 20.24
N PHE A 163 -18.15 -1.84 19.76
CA PHE A 163 -19.60 -2.05 19.85
C PHE A 163 -20.10 -2.08 21.30
N LEU A 164 -19.40 -2.78 22.19
CA LEU A 164 -19.72 -2.81 23.62
C LEU A 164 -19.57 -1.41 24.25
N THR A 165 -18.49 -0.70 23.95
CA THR A 165 -18.26 0.67 24.44
C THR A 165 -19.33 1.64 23.93
N LYS A 166 -19.67 1.56 22.65
CA LYS A 166 -20.74 2.35 22.01
C LYS A 166 -22.09 2.12 22.69
N ARG A 167 -22.47 0.85 22.90
CA ARG A 167 -23.79 0.47 23.46
C ARG A 167 -23.91 0.72 24.96
N LEU A 168 -22.86 0.43 25.73
CA LEU A 168 -22.86 0.52 27.18
C LEU A 168 -22.52 1.92 27.69
N VAL A 169 -21.69 2.67 26.98
CA VAL A 169 -21.17 3.99 27.41
C VAL A 169 -21.67 5.12 26.52
N LEU A 170 -21.32 5.14 25.23
CA LEU A 170 -21.41 6.37 24.40
C LEU A 170 -22.84 6.80 24.04
N ILE A 171 -23.74 5.85 23.74
CA ILE A 171 -25.13 6.16 23.30
C ILE A 171 -26.04 6.55 24.48
N LYS A 172 -25.62 6.33 25.71
CA LYS A 172 -26.48 6.55 26.89
C LYS A 172 -26.52 8.03 27.26
N ARG A 173 -27.67 8.50 27.77
CA ARG A 173 -27.87 9.90 28.24
C ARG A 173 -26.80 10.37 29.24
N ASN A 174 -26.29 9.46 30.08
CA ASN A 174 -25.22 9.73 31.05
C ASN A 174 -23.84 9.25 30.55
N SER A 175 -23.52 9.49 29.27
CA SER A 175 -22.30 9.01 28.60
C SER A 175 -21.03 9.41 29.34
N VAL A 176 -20.91 10.67 29.77
CA VAL A 176 -19.76 11.21 30.50
C VAL A 176 -19.53 10.47 31.82
N ARG A 177 -20.57 10.26 32.63
CA ARG A 177 -20.44 9.54 33.91
C ARG A 177 -20.08 8.08 33.70
N ARG A 178 -20.63 7.43 32.67
CA ARG A 178 -20.30 6.04 32.34
C ARG A 178 -18.87 5.91 31.81
N ALA A 179 -18.41 6.86 31.00
CA ALA A 179 -17.04 6.90 30.50
C ALA A 179 -16.06 7.01 31.67
N PHE A 180 -16.34 7.88 32.64
CA PHE A 180 -15.55 8.02 33.86
C PHE A 180 -15.38 6.69 34.62
N TRP A 181 -16.49 5.99 34.89
CA TRP A 181 -16.45 4.71 35.61
C TRP A 181 -15.88 3.54 34.80
N SER A 182 -15.78 3.67 33.47
CA SER A 182 -15.17 2.65 32.63
C SER A 182 -13.63 2.67 32.65
N ILE A 183 -13.01 3.79 33.07
CA ILE A 183 -11.56 3.99 33.04
C ILE A 183 -10.80 2.91 33.83
N PRO A 184 -11.14 2.60 35.10
CA PRO A 184 -10.39 1.59 35.85
C PRO A 184 -10.44 0.20 35.21
N PHE A 185 -11.58 -0.18 34.64
CA PHE A 185 -11.75 -1.47 33.98
C PHE A 185 -10.87 -1.60 32.73
N PHE A 186 -10.88 -0.60 31.85
CA PHE A 186 -10.03 -0.63 30.65
C PHE A 186 -8.54 -0.46 30.97
N SER A 187 -8.22 0.29 32.02
CA SER A 187 -6.84 0.38 32.53
C SER A 187 -6.37 -0.98 33.02
N PHE A 188 -7.20 -1.71 33.77
CA PHE A 188 -6.92 -3.06 34.24
C PHE A 188 -6.65 -4.02 33.07
N LEU A 189 -7.50 -3.99 32.04
CA LEU A 189 -7.31 -4.83 30.85
C LEU A 189 -5.98 -4.52 30.13
N THR A 190 -5.63 -3.24 30.02
CA THR A 190 -4.41 -2.79 29.32
C THR A 190 -3.14 -3.17 30.11
N PHE A 191 -3.09 -2.87 31.41
CA PHE A 191 -1.97 -3.27 32.26
C PHE A 191 -1.87 -4.79 32.38
N GLY A 192 -3.01 -5.50 32.44
CA GLY A 192 -3.06 -6.95 32.41
C GLY A 192 -2.44 -7.52 31.15
N ALA A 193 -2.75 -6.98 29.98
CA ALA A 193 -2.18 -7.40 28.71
C ALA A 193 -0.64 -7.24 28.67
N VAL A 194 -0.12 -6.08 29.06
CA VAL A 194 1.33 -5.82 29.10
C VAL A 194 2.03 -6.69 30.15
N THR A 195 1.44 -6.82 31.34
CA THR A 195 2.00 -7.67 32.42
C THR A 195 2.02 -9.13 32.01
N MET A 196 0.98 -9.61 31.35
CA MET A 196 0.88 -10.97 30.84
C MET A 196 2.04 -11.29 29.89
N LEU A 197 2.39 -10.36 28.99
CA LEU A 197 3.53 -10.48 28.09
C LEU A 197 4.87 -10.59 28.85
N LEU A 198 5.07 -9.73 29.86
CA LEU A 198 6.28 -9.69 30.70
C LEU A 198 6.43 -10.95 31.57
N VAL A 199 5.38 -11.33 32.29
CA VAL A 199 5.37 -12.50 33.18
C VAL A 199 5.66 -13.76 32.40
N TRP A 200 5.05 -13.92 31.21
CA TRP A 200 5.35 -15.09 30.40
C TRP A 200 6.83 -15.20 30.06
N LYS A 201 7.55 -14.08 29.88
CA LYS A 201 8.99 -14.13 29.59
C LYS A 201 9.77 -14.60 30.81
N GLY A 202 9.44 -14.06 31.98
CA GLY A 202 10.05 -14.41 33.26
C GLY A 202 9.92 -15.89 33.65
N ILE A 203 8.99 -16.66 33.06
CA ILE A 203 8.84 -18.10 33.34
C ILE A 203 10.11 -18.91 33.03
N ARG A 204 10.94 -18.49 32.06
CA ARG A 204 12.18 -19.22 31.75
C ARG A 204 13.23 -19.13 32.86
N SER A 205 13.23 -18.06 33.66
CA SER A 205 14.18 -17.89 34.76
C SER A 205 13.66 -18.37 36.10
N ILE A 206 12.33 -18.55 36.25
CA ILE A 206 11.68 -18.98 37.49
C ILE A 206 10.57 -19.98 37.16
N ASN A 207 10.68 -21.23 37.63
CA ASN A 207 9.64 -22.26 37.50
C ASN A 207 8.41 -21.92 38.39
N MET A 208 7.54 -21.02 37.91
CA MET A 208 6.33 -20.59 38.61
C MET A 208 5.12 -21.45 38.24
N THR A 209 4.23 -21.73 39.19
CA THR A 209 2.95 -22.41 38.92
C THR A 209 1.97 -21.50 38.18
N THR A 210 1.03 -22.08 37.41
CA THR A 210 -0.03 -21.34 36.69
C THR A 210 -0.85 -20.45 37.62
N THR A 211 -1.14 -20.91 38.83
CA THR A 211 -1.87 -20.14 39.83
C THR A 211 -1.10 -18.90 40.26
N THR A 212 0.21 -19.04 40.55
CA THR A 212 1.06 -17.90 40.91
C THR A 212 1.15 -16.89 39.77
N MET A 213 1.25 -17.34 38.51
CA MET A 213 1.25 -16.45 37.35
C MET A 213 -0.02 -15.61 37.27
N LEU A 214 -1.20 -16.23 37.41
CA LEU A 214 -2.46 -15.50 37.39
C LEU A 214 -2.52 -14.49 38.54
N VAL A 215 -2.12 -14.87 39.76
CA VAL A 215 -2.07 -13.94 40.90
C VAL A 215 -1.17 -12.74 40.62
N VAL A 216 0.02 -12.95 40.05
CA VAL A 216 0.93 -11.85 39.70
C VAL A 216 0.33 -10.95 38.62
N ILE A 217 -0.24 -11.52 37.56
CA ILE A 217 -0.86 -10.74 36.47
C ILE A 217 -2.03 -9.91 36.99
N PHE A 218 -2.96 -10.53 37.74
CA PHE A 218 -4.14 -9.83 38.26
C PHE A 218 -3.77 -8.80 39.33
N SER A 219 -2.79 -9.08 40.20
CA SER A 219 -2.34 -8.13 41.22
C SER A 219 -1.61 -6.92 40.61
N ALA A 220 -0.71 -7.15 39.66
CA ALA A 220 -0.03 -6.07 38.95
C ALA A 220 -0.99 -5.25 38.06
N ALA A 221 -1.92 -5.90 37.36
CA ALA A 221 -2.97 -5.23 36.60
C ALA A 221 -3.89 -4.39 37.51
N GLY A 222 -4.28 -4.94 38.66
CA GLY A 222 -5.06 -4.24 39.68
C GLY A 222 -4.31 -3.06 40.26
N GLY A 223 -3.05 -3.24 40.66
CA GLY A 223 -2.18 -2.18 41.16
C GLY A 223 -1.97 -1.06 40.14
N GLY A 224 -1.67 -1.40 38.89
CA GLY A 224 -1.52 -0.44 37.79
C GLY A 224 -2.81 0.33 37.51
N ALA A 225 -3.96 -0.36 37.48
CA ALA A 225 -5.26 0.27 37.28
C ALA A 225 -5.64 1.21 38.43
N LEU A 226 -5.37 0.80 39.68
CA LEU A 226 -5.60 1.64 40.87
C LEU A 226 -4.70 2.86 40.87
N LEU A 227 -3.42 2.70 40.53
CA LEU A 227 -2.48 3.79 40.39
C LEU A 227 -2.94 4.78 39.31
N HIS A 228 -3.25 4.28 38.11
CA HIS A 228 -3.76 5.12 37.03
C HIS A 228 -5.05 5.85 37.44
N ALA A 229 -6.00 5.15 38.06
CA ALA A 229 -7.23 5.74 38.56
C ALA A 229 -6.97 6.82 39.63
N ALA A 230 -6.04 6.59 40.56
CA ALA A 230 -5.74 7.54 41.65
C ALA A 230 -5.19 8.88 41.15
N PHE A 231 -4.49 8.90 40.02
CA PHE A 231 -3.96 10.14 39.43
C PHE A 231 -4.89 10.73 38.36
N VAL A 232 -5.43 9.90 37.47
CA VAL A 232 -6.21 10.37 36.31
C VAL A 232 -7.65 10.68 36.67
N MET A 233 -8.30 9.90 37.53
CA MET A 233 -9.72 10.13 37.85
C MET A 233 -9.95 11.47 38.59
N PRO A 234 -9.17 11.84 39.64
CA PRO A 234 -9.28 13.16 40.24
C PRO A 234 -9.07 14.30 39.25
N TYR A 235 -8.10 14.14 38.35
CA TYR A 235 -7.81 15.11 37.29
C TYR A 235 -9.01 15.30 36.35
N LEU A 236 -9.57 14.21 35.84
CA LEU A 236 -10.73 14.25 34.95
C LEU A 236 -11.99 14.77 35.68
N TRP A 237 -12.15 14.43 36.96
CA TRP A 237 -13.25 14.93 37.78
C TRP A 237 -13.21 16.46 37.90
N VAL A 238 -12.07 17.01 38.29
CA VAL A 238 -11.91 18.47 38.45
C VAL A 238 -12.04 19.18 37.10
N ARG A 239 -11.48 18.61 36.02
CA ARG A 239 -11.50 19.21 34.69
C ARG A 239 -12.86 19.17 34.00
N ILE A 240 -13.56 18.03 34.05
CA ILE A 240 -14.79 17.81 33.25
C ILE A 240 -16.05 18.01 34.10
N ILE A 241 -16.05 17.51 35.33
CA ILE A 241 -17.24 17.50 36.19
C ILE A 241 -17.33 18.81 36.98
N ARG A 242 -16.22 19.30 37.56
CA ARG A 242 -16.18 20.64 38.21
C ARG A 242 -15.91 21.79 37.24
N GLN A 243 -15.55 21.51 35.98
CA GLN A 243 -15.27 22.50 34.93
C GLN A 243 -14.23 23.56 35.34
N ASP A 244 -13.19 23.18 36.09
CA ASP A 244 -12.12 24.12 36.46
C ASP A 244 -11.23 24.43 35.24
N TRP A 245 -11.29 25.70 34.81
CA TRP A 245 -10.55 26.21 33.66
C TRP A 245 -9.08 26.54 33.95
N THR A 246 -8.70 26.65 35.22
CA THR A 246 -7.33 26.98 35.65
C THR A 246 -6.40 25.75 35.66
N LEU A 247 -6.96 24.57 35.39
CA LEU A 247 -6.26 23.30 35.51
C LEU A 247 -5.27 23.07 34.36
N LYS A 248 -3.98 22.92 34.67
CA LYS A 248 -2.92 22.57 33.71
C LYS A 248 -2.59 21.07 33.76
N TRP A 249 -1.93 20.56 32.72
CA TRP A 249 -1.64 19.12 32.57
C TRP A 249 -0.80 18.55 33.73
N TYR A 250 0.16 19.32 34.26
CA TYR A 250 1.05 18.87 35.34
C TYR A 250 0.36 18.71 36.70
N HIS A 251 -0.84 19.29 36.88
CA HIS A 251 -1.63 19.07 38.10
C HIS A 251 -2.13 17.62 38.23
N ALA A 252 -2.06 16.81 37.18
CA ALA A 252 -2.34 15.38 37.27
C ALA A 252 -1.44 14.66 38.29
N ILE A 253 -0.19 15.13 38.48
CA ILE A 253 0.80 14.55 39.42
C ILE A 253 0.37 14.71 40.89
N ILE A 254 -0.51 15.68 41.19
CA ILE A 254 -1.04 15.90 42.55
C ILE A 254 -2.00 14.78 42.96
N GLY A 255 -2.59 14.08 41.99
CA GLY A 255 -3.45 12.92 42.19
C GLY A 255 -4.65 13.19 43.09
N PRO A 256 -4.87 12.41 44.18
CA PRO A 256 -6.06 12.54 45.02
C PRO A 256 -6.21 13.92 45.70
N PHE A 257 -5.10 14.60 46.00
CA PHE A 257 -5.12 15.90 46.66
C PHE A 257 -5.74 17.00 45.78
N LEU A 258 -5.87 16.76 44.47
CA LEU A 258 -6.54 17.67 43.55
C LEU A 258 -8.02 17.88 43.89
N LEU A 259 -8.66 16.91 44.55
CA LEU A 259 -10.07 17.01 44.97
C LEU A 259 -10.30 18.05 46.07
N ARG A 260 -9.24 18.42 46.81
CA ARG A 260 -9.26 19.45 47.86
C ARG A 260 -9.09 20.87 47.32
N ARG A 261 -8.90 21.04 46.01
CA ARG A 261 -8.80 22.34 45.36
C ARG A 261 -10.12 23.11 45.48
N ASP A 262 -10.02 24.40 45.81
CA ASP A 262 -11.16 25.31 45.91
C ASP A 262 -11.90 25.45 44.58
N ALA A 263 -13.15 25.94 44.65
CA ALA A 263 -13.95 26.18 43.46
C ALA A 263 -13.26 27.20 42.52
N PRO A 264 -13.36 27.03 41.20
CA PRO A 264 -12.71 27.94 40.26
C PRO A 264 -13.30 29.36 40.41
N PRO A 265 -12.47 30.41 40.30
CA PRO A 265 -12.97 31.78 40.29
C PRO A 265 -13.89 32.03 39.09
N PRO A 266 -14.83 32.99 39.19
CA PRO A 266 -15.70 33.34 38.08
C PRO A 266 -14.85 33.71 36.85
N THR A 267 -15.30 33.28 35.67
CA THR A 267 -14.60 33.53 34.41
C THR A 267 -14.48 35.03 34.15
N PRO A 268 -13.30 35.56 33.77
CA PRO A 268 -13.14 36.97 33.41
C PRO A 268 -14.10 37.40 32.29
N HIS A 269 -14.58 38.65 32.30
CA HIS A 269 -15.45 39.18 31.24
C HIS A 269 -14.75 39.05 29.87
N GLY A 270 -15.39 38.36 28.92
CA GLY A 270 -14.84 38.09 27.58
C GLY A 270 -13.99 36.82 27.46
N PHE A 271 -13.78 36.07 28.55
CA PHE A 271 -13.07 34.79 28.50
C PHE A 271 -14.01 33.65 28.10
N ASN A 272 -13.90 33.18 26.86
CA ASN A 272 -14.50 31.91 26.46
C ASN A 272 -13.88 30.80 27.32
N LYS A 273 -14.68 30.15 28.18
CA LYS A 273 -14.27 28.96 28.97
C LYS A 273 -13.43 28.03 28.09
N PRO A 274 -12.34 27.40 28.59
CA PRO A 274 -11.55 26.48 27.78
C PRO A 274 -12.45 25.36 27.33
N VAL A 275 -12.83 25.45 26.06
CA VAL A 275 -13.73 24.52 25.40
C VAL A 275 -12.97 23.20 25.35
N ILE A 276 -13.58 22.15 25.87
CA ILE A 276 -13.05 20.78 25.76
C ILE A 276 -12.72 20.56 24.28
N ASN A 277 -11.53 20.01 24.01
CA ASN A 277 -11.03 19.85 22.64
C ASN A 277 -12.12 19.25 21.75
N ASP A 278 -12.41 19.94 20.65
CA ASP A 278 -13.31 19.40 19.66
C ASP A 278 -12.57 18.37 18.81
N TYR A 279 -12.81 17.10 19.14
CA TYR A 279 -12.20 15.95 18.49
C TYR A 279 -12.71 15.75 17.06
N TYR A 280 -13.86 16.35 16.72
CA TYR A 280 -14.47 16.29 15.39
C TYR A 280 -14.23 17.56 14.55
N ARG A 281 -13.50 18.55 15.08
CA ARG A 281 -13.26 19.83 14.38
C ARG A 281 -12.66 19.62 12.99
N GLY A 282 -13.27 20.24 11.98
CA GLY A 282 -12.81 20.17 10.59
C GLY A 282 -13.32 18.96 9.81
N HIS A 283 -14.20 18.16 10.42
CA HIS A 283 -15.03 17.17 9.74
C HIS A 283 -16.46 17.72 9.69
N LEU A 284 -17.17 17.53 8.57
CA LEU A 284 -18.55 18.00 8.39
C LEU A 284 -19.55 16.90 8.76
N THR A 285 -20.72 17.25 9.28
CA THR A 285 -21.84 16.30 9.43
C THR A 285 -22.42 16.00 8.05
N GLN A 286 -23.26 14.97 7.94
CA GLN A 286 -23.91 14.64 6.68
C GLN A 286 -24.79 15.80 6.17
N GLU A 287 -25.48 16.50 7.08
CA GLU A 287 -26.30 17.68 6.77
C GLU A 287 -25.45 18.89 6.37
N GLU A 288 -24.37 19.18 7.13
CA GLU A 288 -23.43 20.26 6.81
C GLU A 288 -22.74 20.03 5.48
N LEU A 289 -22.34 18.79 5.18
CA LEU A 289 -21.70 18.42 3.92
C LEU A 289 -22.68 18.55 2.75
N ALA A 290 -23.92 18.11 2.92
CA ALA A 290 -24.96 18.28 1.91
C ALA A 290 -25.23 19.77 1.63
N TYR A 291 -25.26 20.59 2.68
CA TYR A 291 -25.40 22.05 2.55
C TYR A 291 -24.21 22.68 1.81
N VAL A 292 -22.97 22.35 2.20
CA VAL A 292 -21.76 22.84 1.54
C VAL A 292 -21.76 22.45 0.06
N ARG A 293 -22.04 21.19 -0.26
CA ARG A 293 -22.12 20.72 -1.65
C ARG A 293 -23.24 21.41 -2.43
N ALA A 294 -24.42 21.57 -1.84
CA ALA A 294 -25.52 22.31 -2.48
C ALA A 294 -25.13 23.77 -2.74
N SER A 295 -24.42 24.41 -1.80
CA SER A 295 -23.93 25.79 -1.96
C SER A 295 -22.83 25.90 -3.03
N GLU A 296 -21.94 24.91 -3.14
CA GLU A 296 -20.90 24.86 -4.18
C GLU A 296 -21.51 24.66 -5.56
N THR A 297 -22.49 23.76 -5.71
CA THR A 297 -23.23 23.55 -6.95
C THR A 297 -23.98 24.83 -7.36
N LEU A 298 -24.56 25.56 -6.40
CA LEU A 298 -25.23 26.82 -6.64
C LEU A 298 -24.25 27.95 -7.00
N LEU A 299 -23.07 27.99 -6.38
CA LEU A 299 -22.00 28.92 -6.76
C LEU A 299 -21.47 28.61 -8.17
N GLN A 300 -21.33 27.33 -8.53
CA GLN A 300 -20.96 26.91 -9.87
C GLN A 300 -22.03 27.26 -10.91
N SER A 301 -23.31 27.06 -10.61
CA SER A 301 -24.39 27.42 -11.52
C SER A 301 -24.45 28.94 -11.74
N VAL A 302 -24.27 29.73 -10.68
CA VAL A 302 -24.17 31.21 -10.74
C VAL A 302 -22.93 31.67 -11.51
N GLN A 303 -21.77 31.02 -11.34
CA GLN A 303 -20.55 31.35 -12.08
C GLN A 303 -20.64 30.98 -13.57
N MET A 304 -21.31 29.89 -13.91
CA MET A 304 -21.50 29.46 -15.30
C MET A 304 -22.56 30.28 -16.04
N HIS A 305 -23.48 30.95 -15.33
CA HIS A 305 -24.49 31.85 -15.91
C HIS A 305 -24.06 33.34 -15.96
N GLY A 306 -22.76 33.61 -15.80
CA GLY A 306 -22.18 34.96 -15.77
C GLY A 306 -21.91 35.62 -17.14
N ALA A 307 -22.50 35.14 -18.24
CA ALA A 307 -22.48 35.82 -19.53
C ALA A 307 -23.67 35.36 -20.40
N ASN A 308 -24.65 36.26 -20.56
CA ASN A 308 -25.90 36.16 -21.35
C ASN A 308 -27.13 35.62 -20.58
N GLY A 309 -28.14 36.50 -20.45
CA GLY A 309 -29.49 36.20 -19.96
C GLY A 309 -30.35 35.38 -20.94
N PRO A 310 -31.62 35.11 -20.61
CA PRO A 310 -32.13 33.74 -20.46
C PRO A 310 -32.85 33.20 -21.69
N SER A 311 -32.88 31.88 -21.84
CA SER A 311 -33.91 31.18 -22.61
C SER A 311 -34.18 29.79 -22.00
N GLU A 312 -35.44 29.57 -21.64
CA GLU A 312 -36.10 28.28 -21.39
C GLU A 312 -35.55 27.41 -20.26
N LEU A 313 -36.13 27.59 -19.06
CA LEU A 313 -36.20 26.53 -18.06
C LEU A 313 -37.67 26.14 -17.92
N ASP A 314 -37.93 24.89 -18.33
CA ASP A 314 -39.18 24.19 -18.12
C ASP A 314 -39.62 24.26 -16.66
N LYS A 315 -40.93 24.49 -16.50
CA LYS A 315 -41.64 24.24 -15.27
C LYS A 315 -41.71 22.73 -15.11
N ASP A 316 -41.01 22.20 -14.11
CA ASP A 316 -41.37 21.03 -13.30
C ASP A 316 -40.09 20.47 -12.66
N ASP A 317 -39.68 21.11 -11.57
CA ASP A 317 -38.92 20.42 -10.51
C ASP A 317 -39.14 21.23 -9.22
N ASP A 318 -40.01 20.70 -8.37
CA ASP A 318 -40.19 21.15 -7.00
C ASP A 318 -38.87 20.95 -6.23
N LEU A 319 -37.96 21.91 -6.34
CA LEU A 319 -36.84 22.08 -5.43
C LEU A 319 -37.42 22.46 -4.06
N ILE A 320 -37.73 21.43 -3.27
CA ILE A 320 -38.03 21.54 -1.85
C ILE A 320 -36.81 22.19 -1.19
N LEU A 321 -36.87 23.51 -1.05
CA LEU A 321 -35.95 24.27 -0.21
C LEU A 321 -36.06 23.73 1.22
N PRO A 322 -34.97 23.29 1.86
CA PRO A 322 -35.01 23.09 3.30
C PRO A 322 -35.37 24.43 3.99
N PRO A 323 -36.11 24.39 5.11
CA PRO A 323 -36.59 25.60 5.77
C PRO A 323 -35.43 26.55 6.08
N ALA A 324 -35.69 27.85 5.95
CA ALA A 324 -34.73 28.90 6.27
C ALA A 324 -34.13 28.63 7.66
N ALA A 325 -32.82 28.39 7.70
CA ALA A 325 -32.10 28.26 8.95
C ALA A 325 -32.32 29.55 9.76
N GLN A 326 -32.78 29.40 11.00
CA GLN A 326 -32.70 30.46 11.99
C GLN A 326 -31.26 30.96 12.01
N ASP A 327 -31.09 32.29 12.04
CA ASP A 327 -29.78 32.95 12.03
C ASP A 327 -28.78 32.17 12.91
N PRO A 328 -27.63 31.74 12.36
CA PRO A 328 -26.64 31.08 13.18
C PRO A 328 -26.29 32.02 14.34
N PRO A 329 -26.24 31.54 15.59
CA PRO A 329 -25.78 32.37 16.70
C PRO A 329 -24.44 32.94 16.28
N MET A 330 -24.34 34.27 16.35
CA MET A 330 -23.22 35.08 15.86
C MET A 330 -21.92 34.59 16.49
N ALA A 331 -21.35 33.53 15.93
CA ALA A 331 -20.07 32.99 16.32
C ALA A 331 -19.07 34.04 15.85
N SER A 332 -18.54 34.80 16.80
CA SER A 332 -17.43 35.70 16.61
C SER A 332 -16.48 35.09 15.59
N ARG A 333 -16.35 35.72 14.41
CA ARG A 333 -15.27 35.42 13.48
C ARG A 333 -14.00 35.39 14.32
N PRO A 334 -13.29 34.25 14.46
CA PRO A 334 -12.03 34.29 15.13
C PRO A 334 -11.18 35.25 14.31
N THR A 335 -10.79 36.36 14.94
CA THR A 335 -9.60 37.12 14.57
C THR A 335 -8.57 36.07 14.15
N ARG A 336 -7.99 36.21 12.96
CA ARG A 336 -6.82 35.44 12.55
C ARG A 336 -5.72 35.74 13.58
N CYS A 337 -5.74 35.03 14.72
CA CYS A 337 -4.60 34.97 15.61
C CYS A 337 -3.48 34.38 14.76
N ALA A 338 -2.34 35.08 14.78
CA ALA A 338 -1.12 34.68 14.12
C ALA A 338 -0.94 33.17 14.21
N SER A 339 -0.70 32.53 13.07
CA SER A 339 -0.44 31.09 12.98
C SER A 339 0.56 30.68 14.06
N ASP A 340 0.14 29.86 15.02
CA ASP A 340 1.00 29.12 15.93
C ASP A 340 1.88 28.19 15.07
N SER A 341 2.97 28.73 14.54
CA SER A 341 3.98 27.92 13.89
C SER A 341 4.58 27.02 14.96
N LEU A 342 4.36 25.70 14.88
CA LEU A 342 4.98 24.65 15.71
C LEU A 342 6.52 24.71 15.78
N VAL A 343 7.12 25.59 14.98
CA VAL A 343 8.55 25.84 14.81
C VAL A 343 9.00 27.01 15.70
N PRO A 344 9.96 26.81 16.61
CA PRO A 344 10.58 27.91 17.34
C PRO A 344 11.38 28.81 16.39
N ARG A 345 11.26 30.13 16.56
CA ARG A 345 11.98 31.13 15.76
C ARG A 345 13.50 30.96 15.92
N ARG A 346 14.24 31.29 14.88
CA ARG A 346 15.71 31.26 14.88
C ARG A 346 16.24 32.22 15.97
N PRO A 347 17.18 31.79 16.84
CA PRO A 347 17.89 32.67 17.76
C PRO A 347 18.71 33.73 17.00
N GLU A 348 18.77 34.96 17.52
CA GLU A 348 19.55 36.04 16.92
C GLU A 348 21.07 35.75 17.07
N GLY A 349 21.84 35.88 15.98
CA GLY A 349 23.29 35.65 16.00
C GLY A 349 23.90 35.12 14.69
N SER A 350 25.24 35.13 14.64
CA SER A 350 26.04 34.60 13.52
C SER A 350 25.87 33.08 13.35
N TRP A 351 26.12 32.58 12.15
CA TRP A 351 26.00 31.16 11.77
C TRP A 351 26.88 30.21 12.58
N THR A 352 27.94 30.73 13.21
CA THR A 352 28.89 29.99 14.06
C THR A 352 28.58 30.11 15.56
N SER A 353 27.56 30.86 15.96
CA SER A 353 27.23 31.05 17.37
C SER A 353 26.60 29.78 17.98
N PHE A 354 26.97 29.48 19.22
CA PHE A 354 26.50 28.28 19.93
C PHE A 354 24.96 28.14 19.97
N PRO A 355 24.15 29.20 20.18
CA PRO A 355 22.69 29.11 20.12
C PRO A 355 22.16 28.76 18.71
N VAL A 356 22.80 29.24 17.65
CA VAL A 356 22.39 28.97 16.26
C VAL A 356 22.83 27.58 15.81
N ILE A 357 24.01 27.12 16.23
CA ILE A 357 24.50 25.75 15.99
C ILE A 357 23.62 24.73 16.72
N THR A 358 23.35 24.96 18.02
CA THR A 358 22.46 24.09 18.80
C THR A 358 21.05 24.09 18.22
N TRP A 359 20.50 25.25 17.84
CA TRP A 359 19.23 25.34 17.11
C TRP A 359 19.25 24.56 15.79
N ARG A 360 20.35 24.62 15.02
CA ARG A 360 20.50 23.91 13.73
C ARG A 360 20.61 22.40 13.90
N ILE A 361 21.38 21.92 14.89
CA ILE A 361 21.48 20.49 15.23
C ILE A 361 20.10 19.98 15.66
N ASN A 362 19.42 20.72 16.53
CA ASN A 362 18.07 20.38 16.97
C ASN A 362 17.08 20.38 15.79
N ARG A 363 17.25 21.30 14.82
CA ARG A 363 16.44 21.36 13.60
C ARG A 363 16.62 20.16 12.68
N ILE A 364 17.83 19.61 12.60
CA ILE A 364 18.13 18.43 11.77
C ILE A 364 17.58 17.18 12.46
N LEU A 365 17.85 17.03 13.76
CA LEU A 365 17.44 15.86 14.55
C LEU A 365 15.92 15.80 14.80
N LEU A 366 15.28 16.93 15.11
CA LEU A 366 13.85 17.01 15.42
C LEU A 366 12.98 17.38 14.21
N ARG A 367 13.56 17.43 13.00
CA ARG A 367 12.85 17.87 11.77
C ARG A 367 11.56 17.09 11.53
N GLY A 368 11.56 15.79 11.85
CA GLY A 368 10.41 14.92 11.70
C GLY A 368 9.30 15.23 12.70
N ILE A 369 9.66 15.58 13.93
CA ILE A 369 8.75 15.83 15.06
C ILE A 369 8.07 17.22 14.96
N GLU A 370 8.66 18.15 14.22
CA GLU A 370 8.13 19.50 14.01
C GLU A 370 7.16 19.61 12.81
N LYS A 371 6.83 18.49 12.14
CA LYS A 371 5.89 18.48 11.02
C LYS A 371 4.44 18.48 11.48
N ASP A 372 3.61 19.34 10.88
CA ASP A 372 2.17 19.30 11.06
C ASP A 372 1.55 18.22 10.15
N VAL A 373 1.53 17.00 10.67
CA VAL A 373 1.02 15.80 9.97
C VAL A 373 -0.46 15.95 9.60
N ILE A 374 -1.26 16.63 10.43
CA ILE A 374 -2.71 16.79 10.21
C ILE A 374 -2.98 17.70 9.01
N SER A 375 -2.23 18.81 8.89
CA SER A 375 -2.34 19.69 7.71
C SER A 375 -1.86 19.00 6.43
N MET A 376 -0.85 18.13 6.52
CA MET A 376 -0.29 17.40 5.37
C MET A 376 -1.22 16.30 4.85
N GLN A 377 -2.09 15.74 5.70
CA GLN A 377 -3.08 14.74 5.30
C GLN A 377 -4.07 15.27 4.24
N LYS A 378 -4.34 16.58 4.21
CA LYS A 378 -5.27 17.21 3.26
C LYS A 378 -4.68 17.43 1.86
N ARG A 379 -3.36 17.32 1.68
CA ARG A 379 -2.68 17.94 0.52
C ARG A 379 -2.16 17.01 -0.58
N ASN A 380 -2.33 15.70 -0.48
CA ASN A 380 -1.91 14.77 -1.53
C ASN A 380 -2.61 13.43 -1.33
N ALA A 381 -3.60 13.11 -2.18
CA ALA A 381 -4.18 11.78 -2.25
C ALA A 381 -3.76 11.12 -3.56
N VAL A 382 -3.00 10.04 -3.42
CA VAL A 382 -2.67 9.10 -4.49
C VAL A 382 -3.83 8.11 -4.73
N LEU A 383 -4.77 8.00 -3.78
CA LEU A 383 -6.02 7.25 -3.90
C LEU A 383 -7.22 8.19 -3.74
N ASN A 384 -7.93 8.49 -4.83
CA ASN A 384 -9.18 9.26 -4.80
C ASN A 384 -10.32 8.42 -4.18
N TRP A 385 -10.64 8.72 -2.92
CA TRP A 385 -11.86 8.34 -2.20
C TRP A 385 -12.42 9.61 -1.55
N ASP A 386 -13.75 9.74 -1.51
CA ASP A 386 -14.42 10.89 -0.90
C ASP A 386 -14.32 10.80 0.63
N LEU A 387 -13.21 11.34 1.16
CA LEU A 387 -12.90 11.31 2.58
C LEU A 387 -13.92 12.10 3.40
N GLU A 388 -14.50 13.15 2.83
CA GLU A 388 -15.47 14.01 3.51
C GLU A 388 -16.80 13.29 3.67
N ASP A 389 -17.29 12.61 2.64
CA ASP A 389 -18.48 11.75 2.72
C ASP A 389 -18.26 10.62 3.74
N MET A 390 -17.11 9.94 3.68
CA MET A 390 -16.74 8.87 4.63
C MET A 390 -16.76 9.36 6.09
N HIS A 391 -16.23 10.54 6.37
CA HIS A 391 -16.22 11.11 7.72
C HIS A 391 -17.59 11.57 8.18
N SER A 392 -18.42 12.09 7.27
CA SER A 392 -19.76 12.59 7.59
C SER A 392 -20.72 11.50 8.06
N ARG A 393 -20.52 10.27 7.59
CA ARG A 393 -21.31 9.07 7.94
C ARG A 393 -21.01 8.53 9.33
N ALA A 394 -19.84 8.85 9.89
CA ALA A 394 -19.44 8.32 11.20
C ALA A 394 -20.19 9.05 12.33
N PRO A 395 -20.82 8.32 13.28
CA PRO A 395 -21.55 8.96 14.36
C PRO A 395 -20.62 9.75 15.27
N ARG A 396 -21.03 10.97 15.63
CA ARG A 396 -20.32 11.81 16.60
C ARG A 396 -20.79 11.53 18.01
N PHE A 397 -19.87 11.56 18.95
CA PHE A 397 -20.15 11.37 20.38
C PHE A 397 -19.80 12.64 21.16
N ASP A 398 -20.29 12.72 22.40
CA ASP A 398 -20.01 13.85 23.29
C ASP A 398 -18.49 14.02 23.48
N ASN A 399 -17.96 15.19 23.11
CA ASN A 399 -16.54 15.56 23.25
C ASN A 399 -16.03 15.41 24.70
N ARG A 400 -16.92 15.53 25.71
CA ARG A 400 -16.57 15.29 27.12
C ARG A 400 -16.26 13.82 27.40
N ALA A 401 -17.05 12.91 26.82
CA ALA A 401 -16.81 11.47 26.91
C ALA A 401 -15.57 11.08 26.11
N GLU A 402 -15.40 11.62 24.90
CA GLU A 402 -14.19 11.42 24.09
C GLU A 402 -12.92 11.91 24.81
N TYR A 403 -13.01 13.02 25.55
CA TYR A 403 -11.88 13.50 26.36
C TYR A 403 -11.48 12.51 27.46
N MET A 404 -12.44 11.81 28.07
CA MET A 404 -12.13 10.74 29.03
C MET A 404 -11.43 9.57 28.33
N PHE A 405 -11.93 9.13 27.18
CA PHE A 405 -11.29 8.10 26.37
C PHE A 405 -9.93 8.52 25.83
N SER A 406 -9.66 9.81 25.64
CA SER A 406 -8.34 10.31 25.29
C SER A 406 -7.28 9.93 26.32
N SER A 407 -7.63 9.86 27.62
CA SER A 407 -6.69 9.39 28.65
C SER A 407 -6.40 7.89 28.51
N LEU A 408 -7.42 7.09 28.21
CA LEU A 408 -7.27 5.66 27.94
C LEU A 408 -6.50 5.40 26.65
N GLN A 409 -6.70 6.22 25.61
CA GLN A 409 -6.00 6.11 24.35
C GLN A 409 -4.50 6.34 24.54
N ILE A 410 -4.08 7.27 25.40
CA ILE A 410 -2.66 7.47 25.69
C ILE A 410 -2.04 6.20 26.29
N LEU A 411 -2.77 5.55 27.21
CA LEU A 411 -2.34 4.29 27.83
C LEU A 411 -2.29 3.15 26.81
N THR A 412 -3.30 3.02 25.94
CA THR A 412 -3.33 1.95 24.93
C THR A 412 -2.35 2.17 23.80
N ALA A 413 -2.08 3.41 23.38
CA ALA A 413 -1.05 3.73 22.40
C ALA A 413 0.34 3.37 22.95
N ALA A 414 0.60 3.67 24.23
CA ALA A 414 1.83 3.27 24.92
C ALA A 414 1.97 1.74 25.00
N ALA A 415 0.88 1.03 25.35
CA ALA A 415 0.86 -0.43 25.39
C ALA A 415 1.07 -1.05 23.99
N ALA A 416 0.39 -0.54 22.97
CA ALA A 416 0.52 -0.98 21.59
C ALA A 416 1.97 -0.80 21.09
N SER A 417 2.58 0.35 21.38
CA SER A 417 3.99 0.63 21.07
C SER A 417 4.95 -0.30 21.81
N PHE A 418 4.70 -0.58 23.09
CA PHE A 418 5.49 -1.56 23.83
C PHE A 418 5.40 -2.96 23.20
N THR A 419 4.19 -3.39 22.83
CA THR A 419 3.99 -4.70 22.17
C THR A 419 4.56 -4.74 20.76
N HIS A 420 4.56 -3.61 20.06
CA HIS A 420 5.17 -3.45 18.75
C HIS A 420 6.68 -3.64 18.85
N GLY A 421 7.36 -2.88 19.72
CA GLY A 421 8.80 -3.02 19.92
C GLY A 421 9.21 -4.43 20.35
N ALA A 422 8.38 -5.09 21.16
CA ALA A 422 8.59 -6.49 21.56
C ALA A 422 8.49 -7.50 20.38
N ASN A 423 7.66 -7.23 19.37
CA ASN A 423 7.47 -8.13 18.23
C ASN A 423 8.46 -7.79 17.09
N ASP A 424 8.53 -6.52 16.71
CA ASP A 424 9.12 -6.11 15.43
C ASP A 424 10.63 -5.88 15.51
N VAL A 425 11.21 -5.71 16.70
CA VAL A 425 12.69 -5.69 16.85
C VAL A 425 13.34 -7.00 16.36
N SER A 426 12.61 -8.10 16.46
CA SER A 426 13.08 -9.41 16.02
C SER A 426 13.31 -9.47 14.50
N ASN A 427 12.63 -8.63 13.71
CA ASN A 427 12.79 -8.60 12.25
C ASN A 427 14.22 -8.22 11.86
N ALA A 428 14.80 -7.20 12.50
CA ALA A 428 16.18 -6.80 12.27
C ALA A 428 17.19 -7.63 13.08
N ILE A 429 16.84 -8.01 14.31
CA ILE A 429 17.77 -8.66 15.24
C ILE A 429 17.92 -10.16 14.98
N ALA A 430 16.92 -10.86 14.45
CA ALA A 430 17.03 -12.29 14.19
C ALA A 430 18.12 -12.62 13.16
N PRO A 431 18.15 -12.01 11.97
CA PRO A 431 19.23 -12.32 11.02
C PRO A 431 20.56 -11.68 11.46
N PHE A 432 20.55 -10.55 12.19
CA PHE A 432 21.77 -9.93 12.72
C PHE A 432 22.45 -10.77 13.80
N SER A 433 21.70 -11.28 14.78
CA SER A 433 22.21 -12.21 15.80
C SER A 433 22.69 -13.52 15.18
N THR A 434 22.13 -13.91 14.03
CA THR A 434 22.60 -15.06 13.25
C THR A 434 23.95 -14.81 12.62
N ALA A 435 24.08 -13.67 11.95
CA ALA A 435 25.34 -13.23 11.40
C ALA A 435 26.42 -13.05 12.48
N LEU A 436 26.06 -12.48 13.64
CA LEU A 436 26.99 -12.27 14.75
C LEU A 436 27.55 -13.58 15.29
N ASP A 437 26.68 -14.56 15.55
CA ASP A 437 27.10 -15.85 16.12
C ASP A 437 28.01 -16.64 15.17
N VAL A 438 27.64 -16.70 13.88
CA VAL A 438 28.45 -17.33 12.85
C VAL A 438 29.80 -16.62 12.69
N TRP A 439 29.81 -15.28 12.73
CA TRP A 439 31.04 -14.50 12.61
C TRP A 439 31.98 -14.69 13.82
N SER A 440 31.43 -14.78 15.04
CA SER A 440 32.22 -14.93 16.28
C SER A 440 32.74 -16.35 16.49
N HIS A 441 31.90 -17.36 16.29
CA HIS A 441 32.22 -18.75 16.62
C HIS A 441 32.64 -19.59 15.41
N GLY A 442 32.28 -19.16 14.19
CA GLY A 442 32.61 -19.88 12.96
C GLY A 442 31.83 -21.18 12.75
N VAL A 443 30.81 -21.44 13.57
CA VAL A 443 29.94 -22.62 13.52
C VAL A 443 28.47 -22.20 13.58
N VAL A 444 27.56 -23.07 13.17
CA VAL A 444 26.12 -22.87 13.28
C VAL A 444 25.62 -23.55 14.56
N ASN A 445 25.15 -22.77 15.54
CA ASN A 445 24.62 -23.30 16.80
C ASN A 445 23.09 -23.46 16.76
N ASP A 446 22.58 -24.52 17.41
CA ASP A 446 21.14 -24.82 17.55
C ASP A 446 20.36 -23.75 18.33
N GLN A 447 21.04 -23.08 19.27
CA GLN A 447 20.49 -22.05 20.13
C GLN A 447 21.42 -20.85 20.10
N VAL A 448 20.88 -19.69 19.74
CA VAL A 448 21.63 -18.44 19.85
C VAL A 448 20.90 -17.50 20.76
N GLU A 449 21.50 -17.34 21.94
CA GLU A 449 21.06 -16.33 22.88
C GLU A 449 21.35 -14.95 22.33
N VAL A 450 20.33 -14.10 22.27
CA VAL A 450 20.47 -12.72 21.82
C VAL A 450 21.01 -11.88 22.99
N PRO A 451 22.23 -11.34 22.91
CA PRO A 451 22.77 -10.50 23.96
C PRO A 451 21.93 -9.23 24.14
N ILE A 452 21.79 -8.75 25.39
CA ILE A 452 21.00 -7.55 25.69
C ILE A 452 21.48 -6.32 24.90
N TRP A 453 22.78 -6.18 24.66
CA TRP A 453 23.32 -5.06 23.88
C TRP A 453 22.81 -5.06 22.43
N VAL A 454 22.55 -6.23 21.85
CA VAL A 454 22.00 -6.37 20.49
C VAL A 454 20.55 -5.89 20.46
N LEU A 455 19.77 -6.21 21.49
CA LEU A 455 18.40 -5.69 21.64
C LEU A 455 18.40 -4.17 21.88
N CYS A 456 19.35 -3.64 22.67
CA CYS A 456 19.53 -2.19 22.86
C CYS A 456 19.90 -1.50 21.54
N PHE A 457 20.75 -2.13 20.72
CA PHE A 457 21.12 -1.64 19.40
C PHE A 457 19.90 -1.57 18.46
N GLY A 458 19.11 -2.65 18.38
CA GLY A 458 17.88 -2.68 17.57
C GLY A 458 16.85 -1.67 18.05
N GLY A 459 16.55 -1.65 19.36
CA GLY A 459 15.61 -0.71 19.96
C GLY A 459 16.04 0.75 19.78
N GLY A 460 17.34 1.06 19.93
CA GLY A 460 17.87 2.41 19.71
C GLY A 460 17.72 2.86 18.25
N ALA A 461 17.97 1.97 17.30
CA ALA A 461 17.79 2.25 15.87
C ALA A 461 16.30 2.47 15.51
N ILE A 462 15.38 1.67 16.06
CA ILE A 462 13.92 1.87 15.91
C ILE A 462 13.53 3.27 16.39
N VAL A 463 13.98 3.68 17.58
CA VAL A 463 13.68 5.02 18.12
C VAL A 463 14.23 6.12 17.21
N LEU A 464 15.46 5.98 16.72
CA LEU A 464 16.06 6.96 15.81
C LEU A 464 15.28 7.06 14.49
N GLY A 465 14.83 5.92 13.95
CA GLY A 465 13.98 5.82 12.77
C GLY A 465 12.68 6.58 12.88
N LEU A 466 11.97 6.33 13.98
CA LEU A 466 10.73 7.02 14.30
C LEU A 466 10.93 8.55 14.35
N LEU A 467 11.92 9.02 15.13
CA LEU A 467 12.14 10.46 15.37
C LEU A 467 12.53 11.22 14.09
N THR A 468 13.31 10.57 13.22
CA THR A 468 13.88 11.22 12.03
C THR A 468 12.98 11.11 10.81
N TYR A 469 12.30 9.97 10.60
CA TYR A 469 11.64 9.67 9.32
C TYR A 469 10.19 9.20 9.44
N GLY A 470 9.70 8.91 10.65
CA GLY A 470 8.33 8.44 10.92
C GLY A 470 7.20 9.33 10.39
N TYR A 471 7.45 10.65 10.28
CA TYR A 471 6.45 11.61 9.80
C TYR A 471 5.97 11.32 8.36
N HIS A 472 6.75 10.63 7.53
CA HIS A 472 6.37 10.31 6.14
C HIS A 472 5.20 9.33 6.06
N VAL A 473 5.09 8.42 7.03
CA VAL A 473 4.00 7.43 7.11
C VAL A 473 2.86 7.95 7.98
N MET A 474 3.16 8.69 9.06
CA MET A 474 2.09 9.30 9.89
C MET A 474 1.18 10.24 9.08
N ARG A 475 1.71 10.92 8.05
CA ARG A 475 0.92 11.80 7.17
C ARG A 475 0.00 11.06 6.20
N THR A 476 0.19 9.77 5.97
CA THR A 476 -0.57 8.99 4.99
C THR A 476 -1.61 8.08 5.64
N LEU A 477 -1.40 7.57 6.86
CA LEU A 477 -2.31 6.58 7.44
C LEU A 477 -3.57 7.15 8.11
N GLY A 478 -3.48 8.32 8.77
CA GLY A 478 -4.43 8.82 9.79
C GLY A 478 -5.94 8.68 9.54
N ASN A 479 -6.66 9.79 9.35
CA ASN A 479 -8.13 9.73 9.10
C ASN A 479 -8.47 9.23 7.68
N ARG A 480 -7.57 8.53 6.97
CA ARG A 480 -7.76 8.13 5.58
C ARG A 480 -8.44 6.76 5.41
N LEU A 481 -8.31 5.88 6.40
CA LEU A 481 -8.98 4.58 6.44
C LEU A 481 -10.40 4.66 7.01
N THR A 482 -10.57 5.44 8.07
CA THR A 482 -11.86 5.74 8.72
C THR A 482 -11.69 7.00 9.58
N LEU A 483 -12.79 7.57 10.09
CA LEU A 483 -12.71 8.68 11.04
C LEU A 483 -12.24 8.17 12.41
N ILE A 484 -11.11 8.68 12.89
CA ILE A 484 -10.53 8.29 14.19
C ILE A 484 -10.90 9.33 15.25
N SER A 485 -11.73 8.93 16.22
CA SER A 485 -11.95 9.65 17.48
C SER A 485 -11.21 8.96 18.63
N PRO A 486 -11.02 9.61 19.80
CA PRO A 486 -10.30 9.00 20.91
C PRO A 486 -10.80 7.62 21.32
N THR A 487 -12.12 7.44 21.39
CA THR A 487 -12.73 6.15 21.72
C THR A 487 -12.46 5.09 20.64
N ARG A 488 -12.53 5.48 19.36
CA ARG A 488 -12.24 4.57 18.24
C ARG A 488 -10.77 4.16 18.24
N GLY A 489 -9.86 5.12 18.39
CA GLY A 489 -8.43 4.88 18.46
C GLY A 489 -8.05 3.98 19.63
N PHE A 490 -8.60 4.24 20.83
CA PHE A 490 -8.46 3.36 22.00
C PHE A 490 -8.84 1.91 21.69
N CYS A 491 -9.99 1.69 21.04
CA CYS A 491 -10.44 0.33 20.69
C CYS A 491 -9.52 -0.34 19.66
N MET A 492 -9.05 0.41 18.65
CA MET A 492 -8.13 -0.10 17.63
C MET A 492 -6.79 -0.51 18.24
N GLU A 493 -6.21 0.35 19.08
CA GLU A 493 -4.91 0.14 19.73
C GLU A 493 -4.97 -1.04 20.70
N LEU A 494 -6.00 -1.12 21.54
CA LEU A 494 -6.18 -2.22 22.49
C LEU A 494 -6.36 -3.57 21.77
N ALA A 495 -7.20 -3.63 20.74
CA ALA A 495 -7.42 -4.85 19.97
C ALA A 495 -6.16 -5.31 19.23
N THR A 496 -5.38 -4.36 18.72
CA THR A 496 -4.08 -4.63 18.07
C THR A 496 -3.09 -5.17 19.09
N ALA A 497 -2.91 -4.49 20.23
CA ALA A 497 -2.00 -4.92 21.28
C ALA A 497 -2.33 -6.34 21.78
N LEU A 498 -3.61 -6.65 22.05
CA LEU A 498 -4.04 -7.98 22.48
C LEU A 498 -3.74 -9.06 21.42
N THR A 499 -4.00 -8.77 20.15
CA THR A 499 -3.71 -9.68 19.04
C THR A 499 -2.21 -9.94 18.91
N VAL A 500 -1.39 -8.88 18.94
CA VAL A 500 0.08 -8.98 18.84
C VAL A 500 0.66 -9.72 20.05
N ILE A 501 0.15 -9.48 21.26
CA ILE A 501 0.55 -10.24 22.46
C ILE A 501 0.24 -11.73 22.30
N MET A 502 -0.95 -12.08 21.79
CA MET A 502 -1.33 -13.47 21.56
C MET A 502 -0.45 -14.14 20.51
N ALA A 503 -0.14 -13.44 19.40
CA ALA A 503 0.80 -13.92 18.39
C ALA A 503 2.22 -14.10 18.94
N THR A 504 2.70 -13.13 19.74
CA THR A 504 4.01 -13.17 20.40
C THR A 504 4.10 -14.37 21.35
N ARG A 505 3.02 -14.69 22.08
CA ARG A 505 2.94 -15.90 22.92
C ARG A 505 3.10 -17.17 22.10
N LEU A 506 2.43 -17.23 20.95
CA LEU A 506 2.53 -18.36 20.02
C LEU A 506 3.86 -18.40 19.26
N ARG A 507 4.75 -17.42 19.49
CA ARG A 507 6.00 -17.20 18.75
C ARG A 507 5.74 -17.16 17.25
N LEU A 508 4.70 -16.43 16.84
CA LEU A 508 4.35 -16.23 15.44
C LEU A 508 4.69 -14.79 15.05
N PRO A 509 5.59 -14.59 14.08
CA PRO A 509 5.87 -13.26 13.56
C PRO A 509 4.64 -12.77 12.77
N VAL A 510 4.00 -11.73 13.28
CA VAL A 510 2.82 -11.11 12.67
C VAL A 510 3.13 -9.71 12.16
N SER A 511 2.29 -9.22 11.25
CA SER A 511 2.34 -7.83 10.80
C SER A 511 1.51 -6.94 11.73
N THR A 512 2.18 -6.08 12.50
CA THR A 512 1.54 -5.06 13.34
C THR A 512 0.72 -4.08 12.49
N THR A 513 1.24 -3.68 11.33
CA THR A 513 0.57 -2.81 10.34
C THR A 513 -0.74 -3.42 9.81
N GLN A 514 -0.78 -4.72 9.53
CA GLN A 514 -2.03 -5.36 9.14
C GLN A 514 -2.98 -5.57 10.32
N CYS A 515 -2.47 -5.88 11.52
CA CYS A 515 -3.30 -6.00 12.72
C CYS A 515 -4.03 -4.67 13.03
N ILE A 516 -3.33 -3.54 13.02
CA ILE A 516 -3.96 -2.23 13.25
C ILE A 516 -4.96 -1.89 12.13
N THR A 517 -4.63 -2.19 10.87
CA THR A 517 -5.56 -2.01 9.74
C THR A 517 -6.82 -2.87 9.90
N GLY A 518 -6.67 -4.14 10.29
CA GLY A 518 -7.77 -5.04 10.60
C GLY A 518 -8.65 -4.49 11.74
N ALA A 519 -8.04 -4.04 12.84
CA ALA A 519 -8.75 -3.39 13.94
C ALA A 519 -9.47 -2.11 13.49
N THR A 520 -8.87 -1.30 12.63
CA THR A 520 -9.47 -0.09 12.05
C THR A 520 -10.69 -0.44 11.20
N VAL A 521 -10.60 -1.47 10.35
CA VAL A 521 -11.74 -1.97 9.56
C VAL A 521 -12.86 -2.46 10.49
N GLY A 522 -12.53 -3.25 11.51
CA GLY A 522 -13.51 -3.75 12.48
C GLY A 522 -14.26 -2.63 13.22
N VAL A 523 -13.53 -1.63 13.73
CA VAL A 523 -14.12 -0.45 14.38
C VAL A 523 -14.93 0.39 13.40
N GLY A 524 -14.45 0.55 12.16
CA GLY A 524 -15.14 1.24 11.09
C GLY A 524 -16.49 0.60 10.75
N LEU A 525 -16.54 -0.73 10.62
CA LEU A 525 -17.77 -1.49 10.33
C LEU A 525 -18.77 -1.42 11.49
N ALA A 526 -18.27 -1.40 12.73
CA ALA A 526 -19.09 -1.24 13.92
C ALA A 526 -19.75 0.16 14.05
N ASN A 527 -19.42 1.12 13.18
CA ASN A 527 -20.21 2.36 13.05
C ASN A 527 -21.61 2.08 12.50
N GLY A 528 -21.78 1.07 11.64
CA GLY A 528 -23.07 0.65 11.06
C GLY A 528 -23.21 0.86 9.56
N ASP A 529 -22.26 1.55 8.90
CA ASP A 529 -22.20 1.73 7.45
C ASP A 529 -20.81 1.34 6.94
N TRP A 530 -20.76 0.44 5.95
CA TRP A 530 -19.51 -0.03 5.34
C TRP A 530 -18.78 1.10 4.58
N ARG A 531 -19.50 2.13 4.15
CA ARG A 531 -18.95 3.33 3.48
C ARG A 531 -18.22 4.27 4.45
N CYS A 532 -18.22 3.98 5.76
CA CYS A 532 -17.37 4.67 6.74
C CYS A 532 -15.89 4.24 6.65
N ILE A 533 -15.55 3.32 5.74
CA ILE A 533 -14.21 2.81 5.50
C ILE A 533 -13.82 3.10 4.05
N ASN A 534 -12.54 3.33 3.80
CA ASN A 534 -11.98 3.41 2.45
C ASN A 534 -11.54 2.01 1.95
N PRO A 535 -12.37 1.30 1.17
CA PRO A 535 -12.07 -0.08 0.74
C PRO A 535 -10.87 -0.13 -0.22
N LYS A 536 -10.62 0.94 -0.99
CA LYS A 536 -9.47 0.99 -1.91
C LYS A 536 -8.16 1.02 -1.15
N LEU A 537 -8.08 1.83 -0.09
CA LEU A 537 -6.90 1.89 0.76
C LEU A 537 -6.71 0.60 1.56
N VAL A 538 -7.80 -0.03 2.02
CA VAL A 538 -7.75 -1.37 2.63
C VAL A 538 -7.21 -2.41 1.65
N GLY A 539 -7.78 -2.50 0.44
CA GLY A 539 -7.31 -3.40 -0.61
C GLY A 539 -5.84 -3.17 -0.95
N TRP A 540 -5.41 -1.92 -1.01
CA TRP A 540 -4.01 -1.56 -1.24
C TRP A 540 -3.07 -2.01 -0.11
N ILE A 541 -3.44 -1.84 1.17
CA ILE A 541 -2.64 -2.31 2.32
C ILE A 541 -2.51 -3.85 2.31
N TYR A 542 -3.55 -4.56 1.86
CA TYR A 542 -3.54 -6.02 1.81
C TYR A 542 -2.94 -6.62 0.52
N MET A 543 -3.05 -5.94 -0.63
CA MET A 543 -2.79 -6.52 -1.96
C MET A 543 -1.81 -5.72 -2.86
N GLY A 544 -1.46 -4.48 -2.53
CA GLY A 544 -0.57 -3.63 -3.35
C GLY A 544 -1.27 -2.89 -4.51
N TRP A 545 -0.48 -2.18 -5.34
CA TRP A 545 -0.98 -1.35 -6.45
C TRP A 545 -1.53 -2.19 -7.60
N ASP A 546 -2.76 -1.89 -8.06
CA ASP A 546 -3.40 -2.56 -9.18
C ASP A 546 -4.04 -1.51 -10.12
N TRP A 547 -3.71 -1.56 -11.42
CA TRP A 547 -4.25 -0.67 -12.47
C TRP A 547 -4.81 -1.52 -13.63
N ARG A 548 -5.98 -1.12 -14.15
CA ARG A 548 -6.72 -1.82 -15.21
C ARG A 548 -7.46 -0.83 -16.09
N VAL A 549 -7.61 -1.16 -17.37
CA VAL A 549 -8.50 -0.47 -18.32
C VAL A 549 -9.44 -1.50 -18.94
N TRP A 550 -10.74 -1.23 -18.89
CA TRP A 550 -11.76 -1.99 -19.60
C TRP A 550 -12.25 -1.20 -20.81
N LEU A 551 -12.69 -1.92 -21.83
CA LEU A 551 -13.37 -1.33 -22.97
C LEU A 551 -14.83 -1.12 -22.62
N GLU A 552 -15.40 0.03 -22.97
CA GLU A 552 -16.82 0.32 -22.75
C GLU A 552 -17.56 0.47 -24.09
N GLN A 553 -18.73 -0.13 -24.19
CA GLN A 553 -19.71 0.09 -25.25
C GLN A 553 -21.03 0.53 -24.62
N ASP A 554 -21.52 1.71 -25.02
CA ASP A 554 -22.74 2.33 -24.48
C ASP A 554 -22.75 2.40 -22.93
N GLY A 555 -21.58 2.67 -22.33
CA GLY A 555 -21.39 2.75 -20.88
C GLY A 555 -21.29 1.41 -20.15
N ASN A 556 -21.24 0.28 -20.86
CA ASN A 556 -21.11 -1.05 -20.29
C ASN A 556 -19.75 -1.69 -20.64
N PRO A 557 -19.05 -2.31 -19.68
CA PRO A 557 -17.80 -3.02 -19.96
C PRO A 557 -17.99 -4.21 -20.91
N ILE A 558 -17.13 -4.31 -21.91
CA ILE A 558 -17.03 -5.39 -22.90
C ILE A 558 -15.58 -5.90 -23.01
N SER A 559 -15.38 -7.05 -23.67
CA SER A 559 -14.06 -7.65 -23.86
C SER A 559 -13.25 -6.98 -24.98
N PHE A 560 -12.02 -6.58 -24.68
CA PHE A 560 -11.07 -6.14 -25.73
C PHE A 560 -10.78 -7.26 -26.73
N TRP A 561 -10.64 -8.48 -26.24
CA TRP A 561 -10.19 -9.60 -27.07
C TRP A 561 -11.34 -10.24 -27.85
N HIS A 562 -12.50 -10.41 -27.22
CA HIS A 562 -13.56 -11.28 -27.75
C HIS A 562 -14.72 -10.52 -28.40
N ASP A 563 -15.02 -9.30 -27.93
CA ASP A 563 -16.21 -8.56 -28.36
C ASP A 563 -15.96 -7.61 -29.53
N ILE A 564 -14.70 -7.21 -29.75
CA ILE A 564 -14.34 -6.39 -30.91
C ILE A 564 -14.29 -7.30 -32.15
N PRO A 565 -15.02 -6.97 -33.24
CA PRO A 565 -14.95 -7.76 -34.46
C PRO A 565 -13.58 -7.63 -35.13
N LEU A 566 -13.03 -8.73 -35.64
CA LEU A 566 -11.77 -8.73 -36.42
C LEU A 566 -11.85 -7.78 -37.62
N PHE A 567 -12.91 -7.91 -38.43
CA PHE A 567 -13.15 -7.08 -39.61
C PHE A 567 -14.21 -6.01 -39.31
N PRO A 568 -13.95 -4.71 -39.55
CA PRO A 568 -14.90 -3.63 -39.26
C PRO A 568 -16.25 -3.77 -39.95
N GLN A 569 -16.26 -4.31 -41.18
CA GLN A 569 -17.48 -4.52 -41.98
C GLN A 569 -17.98 -5.97 -41.98
N GLY A 570 -17.37 -6.86 -41.18
CA GLY A 570 -17.73 -8.28 -41.09
C GLY A 570 -17.32 -9.16 -42.28
N ASN A 571 -17.02 -8.56 -43.44
CA ASN A 571 -16.45 -9.27 -44.59
C ASN A 571 -14.92 -9.31 -44.51
N VAL A 572 -14.32 -10.40 -45.00
CA VAL A 572 -12.86 -10.52 -45.10
C VAL A 572 -12.33 -9.36 -45.96
N SER A 573 -11.41 -8.59 -45.39
CA SER A 573 -10.81 -7.45 -46.06
C SER A 573 -9.38 -7.25 -45.55
N ASN A 574 -8.57 -6.50 -46.30
CA ASN A 574 -7.23 -6.13 -45.86
C ASN A 574 -7.24 -5.03 -44.76
N ILE A 575 -8.42 -4.57 -44.33
CA ILE A 575 -8.60 -3.62 -43.24
C ILE A 575 -9.16 -4.36 -42.03
N ILE A 576 -8.43 -4.31 -40.91
CA ILE A 576 -8.77 -4.99 -39.67
C ILE A 576 -8.86 -4.00 -38.51
N ASN A 577 -9.57 -4.39 -37.45
CA ASN A 577 -9.53 -3.67 -36.20
C ASN A 577 -8.26 -4.05 -35.41
N MET A 578 -7.70 -3.07 -34.73
CA MET A 578 -6.61 -3.20 -33.77
C MET A 578 -7.00 -2.41 -32.52
N TYR A 579 -6.70 -2.95 -31.34
CA TYR A 579 -6.70 -2.16 -30.11
C TYR A 579 -5.26 -1.91 -29.66
N VAL A 580 -4.97 -0.66 -29.32
CA VAL A 580 -3.62 -0.22 -28.95
C VAL A 580 -3.35 -0.59 -27.50
N GLU A 581 -2.25 -1.27 -27.24
CA GLU A 581 -1.79 -1.59 -25.88
C GLU A 581 -0.65 -0.66 -25.46
N ILE A 582 0.31 -0.41 -26.35
CA ILE A 582 1.49 0.42 -26.07
C ILE A 582 1.64 1.50 -27.15
N PRO A 583 1.38 2.79 -26.82
CA PRO A 583 1.65 3.90 -27.73
C PRO A 583 3.14 4.03 -28.07
N ARG A 584 3.43 4.50 -29.29
CA ARG A 584 4.80 4.78 -29.74
C ARG A 584 5.56 5.68 -28.74
N TRP A 585 6.82 5.33 -28.48
CA TRP A 585 7.78 5.98 -27.58
C TRP A 585 7.43 5.94 -26.09
N THR A 586 6.56 5.02 -25.71
CA THR A 586 6.32 4.65 -24.32
C THR A 586 7.03 3.33 -23.99
N ASP A 587 7.31 3.09 -22.72
CA ASP A 587 8.13 1.97 -22.24
C ASP A 587 7.40 1.01 -21.32
N ALA A 588 6.23 1.38 -20.79
CA ALA A 588 5.43 0.50 -19.97
C ALA A 588 5.03 -0.73 -20.80
N LYS A 589 5.35 -1.93 -20.32
CA LYS A 589 4.85 -3.15 -20.94
C LYS A 589 3.41 -3.34 -20.51
N ILE A 590 2.53 -2.93 -21.40
CA ILE A 590 1.08 -2.99 -21.23
C ILE A 590 0.55 -4.07 -22.16
N GLU A 591 -0.29 -4.95 -21.65
CA GLU A 591 -0.82 -6.09 -22.39
C GLU A 591 -2.23 -6.45 -21.93
N THR A 592 -2.92 -7.24 -22.74
CA THR A 592 -4.24 -7.77 -22.45
C THR A 592 -4.17 -8.88 -21.40
N LYS A 593 -4.93 -8.72 -20.31
CA LYS A 593 -4.98 -9.70 -19.24
C LYS A 593 -5.89 -10.88 -19.60
N ARG A 594 -5.32 -11.88 -20.27
CA ARG A 594 -6.04 -13.06 -20.78
C ARG A 594 -6.86 -13.82 -19.73
N ASN A 595 -6.43 -13.84 -18.47
CA ASN A 595 -7.03 -14.65 -17.41
C ASN A 595 -8.15 -13.94 -16.63
N GLU A 596 -8.38 -12.65 -16.86
CA GLU A 596 -9.42 -11.87 -16.18
C GLU A 596 -10.69 -11.74 -17.06
N PRO A 597 -11.90 -11.64 -16.45
CA PRO A 597 -13.14 -11.44 -17.19
C PRO A 597 -13.09 -10.17 -18.04
N LEU A 598 -13.56 -10.27 -19.29
CA LEU A 598 -13.54 -9.20 -20.29
C LEU A 598 -12.13 -8.69 -20.65
N ASN A 599 -11.08 -9.42 -20.28
CA ASN A 599 -9.71 -9.22 -20.76
C ASN A 599 -9.26 -7.73 -20.71
N PRO A 600 -9.24 -7.10 -19.52
CA PRO A 600 -8.78 -5.72 -19.40
C PRO A 600 -7.31 -5.59 -19.78
N ILE A 601 -6.93 -4.40 -20.22
CA ILE A 601 -5.54 -4.04 -20.42
C ILE A 601 -4.92 -3.72 -19.05
N PHE A 602 -3.72 -4.24 -18.79
CA PHE A 602 -2.99 -4.03 -17.54
C PHE A 602 -1.49 -3.82 -17.77
N HIS A 603 -0.80 -3.35 -16.73
CA HIS A 603 0.67 -3.25 -16.74
C HIS A 603 1.25 -4.62 -16.34
N ASP A 604 1.94 -5.29 -17.27
CA ASP A 604 2.64 -6.56 -17.02
C ASP A 604 3.58 -6.42 -15.83
N ASP A 605 3.54 -7.40 -14.93
CA ASP A 605 4.34 -7.45 -13.73
C ASP A 605 5.21 -8.71 -13.66
N LYS A 606 6.53 -8.51 -13.52
CA LYS A 606 7.47 -9.60 -13.24
C LYS A 606 7.93 -9.47 -11.79
N LYS A 607 7.75 -10.53 -10.99
CA LYS A 607 8.00 -10.50 -9.53
C LYS A 607 7.25 -9.35 -8.82
N LYS A 608 6.01 -9.04 -9.25
CA LYS A 608 5.17 -7.94 -8.72
C LYS A 608 5.73 -6.53 -8.87
N LYS A 609 6.66 -6.32 -9.81
CA LYS A 609 7.14 -5.00 -10.21
C LYS A 609 6.64 -4.69 -11.63
N PRO A 610 6.18 -3.46 -11.90
CA PRO A 610 5.77 -3.06 -13.24
C PRO A 610 6.94 -3.19 -14.20
N ARG A 611 6.72 -3.85 -15.34
CA ARG A 611 7.77 -4.10 -16.33
C ARG A 611 7.86 -2.96 -17.34
N PHE A 612 9.08 -2.56 -17.67
CA PHE A 612 9.33 -1.58 -18.74
C PHE A 612 10.31 -2.14 -19.78
N VAL A 613 10.32 -1.54 -20.96
CA VAL A 613 11.24 -1.82 -22.06
C VAL A 613 12.26 -0.70 -22.16
N PHE A 614 13.55 -1.06 -22.22
CA PHE A 614 14.62 -0.08 -22.30
C PHE A 614 14.75 0.49 -23.72
N SER A 615 15.35 1.67 -23.83
CA SER A 615 15.72 2.24 -25.13
C SER A 615 17.03 1.62 -25.62
N VAL A 616 17.04 1.09 -26.83
CA VAL A 616 18.22 0.50 -27.47
C VAL A 616 18.51 1.29 -28.73
N TRP A 617 19.61 2.04 -28.74
CA TRP A 617 19.97 2.92 -29.84
C TRP A 617 20.00 2.17 -31.18
N PRO A 618 19.36 2.70 -32.24
CA PRO A 618 18.74 4.03 -32.35
C PRO A 618 17.25 4.11 -31.96
N HIS A 619 16.66 3.01 -31.48
CA HIS A 619 15.22 2.90 -31.21
C HIS A 619 14.88 3.29 -29.76
N LYS A 620 14.01 4.29 -29.62
CA LYS A 620 13.47 4.68 -28.32
C LYS A 620 12.34 3.71 -27.94
N THR A 621 12.57 2.89 -26.92
CA THR A 621 11.54 2.02 -26.29
C THR A 621 10.76 1.21 -27.35
N TYR A 622 9.44 1.37 -27.44
CA TYR A 622 8.63 0.92 -28.58
C TYR A 622 8.61 2.00 -29.69
N PRO A 623 9.24 1.78 -30.85
CA PRO A 623 9.30 2.78 -31.92
C PRO A 623 8.03 2.87 -32.78
N PHE A 624 7.07 1.95 -32.59
CA PHE A 624 5.79 1.88 -33.29
C PHE A 624 4.63 1.77 -32.30
N ASN A 625 3.40 2.02 -32.76
CA ASN A 625 2.21 1.79 -31.94
C ASN A 625 1.96 0.28 -31.90
N TYR A 626 2.00 -0.30 -30.71
CA TYR A 626 1.84 -1.74 -30.51
C TYR A 626 0.46 -2.05 -29.93
N GLY A 627 -0.06 -3.20 -30.30
CA GLY A 627 -1.27 -3.76 -29.75
C GLY A 627 -1.55 -5.12 -30.35
N SER A 628 -2.80 -5.51 -30.25
CA SER A 628 -3.23 -6.86 -30.53
C SER A 628 -4.43 -6.87 -31.48
N ILE A 629 -4.56 -7.96 -32.25
CA ILE A 629 -5.67 -8.16 -33.16
C ILE A 629 -6.79 -8.89 -32.41
N PRO A 630 -8.00 -8.31 -32.32
CA PRO A 630 -9.11 -8.94 -31.63
C PRO A 630 -9.56 -10.21 -32.36
N GLN A 631 -10.15 -11.16 -31.62
CA GLN A 631 -10.64 -12.43 -32.15
C GLN A 631 -9.58 -13.28 -32.88
N THR A 632 -8.30 -13.15 -32.53
CA THR A 632 -7.21 -14.03 -32.97
C THR A 632 -6.57 -14.73 -31.78
N TRP A 633 -5.91 -15.86 -31.98
CA TRP A 633 -5.23 -16.58 -30.91
C TRP A 633 -4.15 -17.50 -31.49
N GLU A 634 -2.90 -17.31 -31.06
CA GLU A 634 -1.80 -18.21 -31.39
C GLU A 634 -1.86 -19.45 -30.48
N ASP A 635 -2.38 -20.55 -31.00
CA ASP A 635 -2.66 -21.76 -30.22
C ASP A 635 -1.37 -22.45 -29.73
N SER A 636 -1.17 -22.44 -28.42
CA SER A 636 -0.01 -23.09 -27.78
C SER A 636 -0.04 -24.62 -27.80
N THR A 637 -1.13 -25.23 -28.29
CA THR A 637 -1.28 -26.69 -28.40
C THR A 637 -1.03 -27.22 -29.81
N VAL A 638 -0.98 -26.35 -30.81
CA VAL A 638 -0.82 -26.71 -32.22
C VAL A 638 0.52 -26.20 -32.71
N VAL A 639 1.30 -27.08 -33.36
CA VAL A 639 2.52 -26.68 -34.05
C VAL A 639 2.13 -26.03 -35.38
N HIS A 640 2.53 -24.78 -35.60
CA HIS A 640 2.28 -24.08 -36.84
C HIS A 640 3.09 -24.72 -37.97
N ASN A 641 2.43 -25.06 -39.07
CA ASN A 641 3.07 -25.68 -40.23
C ASN A 641 4.15 -24.79 -40.86
N PHE A 642 3.99 -23.47 -40.76
CA PHE A 642 4.92 -22.51 -41.36
C PHE A 642 6.25 -22.43 -40.60
N THR A 643 6.19 -22.22 -39.28
CA THR A 643 7.37 -22.01 -38.45
C THR A 643 7.95 -23.31 -37.87
N GLY A 644 7.13 -24.34 -37.70
CA GLY A 644 7.47 -25.58 -37.00
C GLY A 644 7.43 -25.47 -35.47
N TYR A 645 6.88 -24.38 -34.92
CA TYR A 645 6.78 -24.13 -33.47
C TYR A 645 5.33 -23.92 -33.04
N VAL A 646 5.04 -24.14 -31.75
CA VAL A 646 3.71 -23.85 -31.16
C VAL A 646 3.47 -22.36 -31.01
N GLY A 647 2.21 -21.90 -30.95
CA GLY A 647 1.89 -20.50 -30.68
C GLY A 647 2.28 -20.03 -29.27
N ASP A 648 2.40 -18.72 -29.08
CA ASP A 648 2.77 -18.07 -27.81
C ASP A 648 1.61 -17.95 -26.78
N ASN A 649 0.42 -18.45 -27.14
CA ASN A 649 -0.81 -18.43 -26.34
C ASN A 649 -1.48 -17.06 -26.23
N ASP A 650 -1.07 -16.05 -27.00
CA ASP A 650 -1.58 -14.69 -26.97
C ASP A 650 -2.46 -14.36 -28.21
N PRO A 651 -3.23 -13.24 -28.20
CA PRO A 651 -3.77 -12.69 -29.44
C PRO A 651 -2.62 -12.33 -30.38
N MET A 652 -2.87 -12.35 -31.69
CA MET A 652 -1.80 -12.06 -32.64
C MET A 652 -1.40 -10.59 -32.60
N ASP A 653 -0.08 -10.36 -32.57
CA ASP A 653 0.53 -9.05 -32.39
C ASP A 653 0.51 -8.20 -33.66
N ILE A 654 0.24 -6.90 -33.50
CA ILE A 654 0.19 -5.94 -34.61
C ILE A 654 0.81 -4.59 -34.25
N PHE A 655 1.45 -4.00 -35.25
CA PHE A 655 2.16 -2.74 -35.12
C PHE A 655 1.67 -1.74 -36.17
N ASP A 656 1.14 -0.63 -35.68
CA ASP A 656 0.78 0.52 -36.49
C ASP A 656 1.97 1.48 -36.64
N ILE A 657 2.40 1.68 -37.89
CA ILE A 657 3.54 2.51 -38.27
C ILE A 657 3.16 3.91 -38.75
N SER A 658 1.91 4.33 -38.54
CA SER A 658 1.42 5.64 -38.97
C SER A 658 2.19 6.81 -38.37
N SER A 659 2.35 7.90 -39.14
CA SER A 659 3.00 9.13 -38.67
C SER A 659 2.05 10.07 -37.93
N LEU A 660 0.81 9.63 -37.70
CA LEU A 660 -0.18 10.35 -36.91
C LEU A 660 0.30 10.53 -35.45
N GLU A 661 -0.40 11.41 -34.72
CA GLU A 661 -0.17 11.56 -33.29
C GLU A 661 -0.29 10.21 -32.57
N PRO A 662 0.59 9.93 -31.58
CA PRO A 662 0.52 8.67 -30.84
C PRO A 662 -0.87 8.47 -30.22
N PRO A 663 -1.48 7.28 -30.41
CA PRO A 663 -2.76 6.93 -29.82
C PRO A 663 -2.67 6.80 -28.29
N HIS A 664 -3.82 6.64 -27.63
CA HIS A 664 -3.88 6.29 -26.22
C HIS A 664 -4.03 4.77 -26.02
N VAL A 665 -3.68 4.29 -24.82
CA VAL A 665 -3.87 2.89 -24.42
C VAL A 665 -5.37 2.54 -24.46
N GLY A 666 -5.71 1.41 -25.07
CA GLY A 666 -7.08 0.95 -25.28
C GLY A 666 -7.77 1.55 -26.50
N GLN A 667 -7.11 2.42 -27.27
CA GLN A 667 -7.71 3.04 -28.45
C GLN A 667 -7.97 2.01 -29.56
N LEU A 668 -9.17 2.03 -30.13
CA LEU A 668 -9.52 1.25 -31.32
C LEU A 668 -9.13 1.96 -32.60
N LYS A 669 -8.50 1.21 -33.51
CA LYS A 669 -8.01 1.69 -34.79
C LYS A 669 -8.40 0.73 -35.90
N GLN A 670 -8.66 1.29 -37.09
CA GLN A 670 -8.80 0.52 -38.32
C GLN A 670 -7.51 0.64 -39.08
N VAL A 671 -6.85 -0.49 -39.34
CA VAL A 671 -5.52 -0.54 -39.93
C VAL A 671 -5.52 -1.44 -41.14
N LYS A 672 -4.73 -1.06 -42.16
CA LYS A 672 -4.51 -1.86 -43.36
C LYS A 672 -3.23 -2.68 -43.20
N VAL A 673 -3.31 -3.99 -43.41
CA VAL A 673 -2.15 -4.89 -43.29
C VAL A 673 -1.22 -4.71 -44.49
N LEU A 674 0.08 -4.57 -44.21
CA LEU A 674 1.13 -4.37 -45.20
C LEU A 674 2.07 -5.57 -45.34
N GLY A 675 2.06 -6.48 -44.36
CA GLY A 675 2.90 -7.68 -44.28
C GLY A 675 3.16 -8.07 -42.83
N GLY A 676 4.22 -8.85 -42.58
CA GLY A 676 4.63 -9.21 -41.22
C GLY A 676 5.93 -9.99 -41.13
N LEU A 677 6.36 -10.29 -39.90
CA LEU A 677 7.51 -11.13 -39.58
C LEU A 677 7.08 -12.37 -38.80
N ALA A 678 7.64 -13.51 -39.14
CA ALA A 678 7.51 -14.75 -38.40
C ALA A 678 8.62 -14.84 -37.33
N MET A 679 8.44 -14.14 -36.20
CA MET A 679 9.44 -14.17 -35.12
C MET A 679 9.30 -15.46 -34.32
N ILE A 680 10.43 -16.06 -33.97
CA ILE A 680 10.50 -17.17 -33.02
C ILE A 680 11.03 -16.60 -31.71
N ASP A 681 10.19 -16.65 -30.68
CA ASP A 681 10.46 -16.12 -29.35
C ASP A 681 10.38 -17.27 -28.34
N ASP A 682 11.45 -17.56 -27.59
CA ASP A 682 11.47 -18.64 -26.60
C ASP A 682 10.92 -20.00 -27.10
N ASN A 683 11.21 -20.36 -28.37
CA ASN A 683 10.69 -21.55 -29.09
C ASN A 683 9.18 -21.56 -29.35
N THR A 684 8.53 -20.39 -29.36
CA THR A 684 7.15 -20.21 -29.80
C THR A 684 7.06 -19.32 -31.03
N THR A 685 6.04 -19.56 -31.84
CA THR A 685 5.66 -18.72 -32.97
C THR A 685 5.02 -17.45 -32.45
N ASP A 686 5.59 -16.31 -32.83
CA ASP A 686 5.15 -14.99 -32.40
C ASP A 686 5.08 -14.06 -33.62
N TRP A 687 3.93 -14.03 -34.27
CA TRP A 687 3.72 -13.25 -35.50
C TRP A 687 3.69 -11.75 -35.21
N LYS A 688 4.52 -10.98 -35.92
CA LYS A 688 4.55 -9.52 -35.82
C LYS A 688 3.98 -8.89 -37.10
N VAL A 689 2.70 -8.55 -37.08
CA VAL A 689 2.01 -7.92 -38.22
C VAL A 689 2.40 -6.45 -38.32
N ILE A 690 2.74 -5.98 -39.52
CA ILE A 690 2.97 -4.56 -39.81
C ILE A 690 1.77 -3.99 -40.56
N ALA A 691 1.21 -2.89 -40.05
CA ALA A 691 0.01 -2.28 -40.57
C ALA A 691 0.06 -0.74 -40.50
N ILE A 692 -0.79 -0.08 -41.26
CA ILE A 692 -0.90 1.39 -41.28
C ILE A 692 -2.34 1.81 -41.03
N ASP A 693 -2.56 2.80 -40.16
CA ASP A 693 -3.89 3.41 -39.95
C ASP A 693 -4.47 3.90 -41.29
N VAL A 694 -5.71 3.53 -41.58
CA VAL A 694 -6.42 3.96 -42.80
C VAL A 694 -6.56 5.48 -42.92
N LYS A 695 -6.45 6.20 -41.80
CA LYS A 695 -6.47 7.67 -41.75
C LYS A 695 -5.12 8.32 -42.08
N ASP A 696 -4.05 7.54 -42.19
CA ASP A 696 -2.73 8.07 -42.52
C ASP A 696 -2.70 8.60 -43.97
N PRO A 697 -2.10 9.77 -44.24
CA PRO A 697 -2.06 10.36 -45.58
C PRO A 697 -1.48 9.45 -46.69
N ILE A 698 -0.59 8.51 -46.34
CA ILE A 698 -0.01 7.57 -47.32
C ILE A 698 -0.72 6.23 -47.38
N ALA A 699 -1.71 5.98 -46.51
CA ALA A 699 -2.39 4.68 -46.43
C ALA A 699 -3.04 4.27 -47.76
N SER A 700 -3.55 5.21 -48.56
CA SER A 700 -4.12 4.89 -49.88
C SER A 700 -3.07 4.52 -50.94
N LYS A 701 -1.80 4.88 -50.72
CA LYS A 701 -0.69 4.71 -51.68
C LYS A 701 0.23 3.52 -51.39
N VAL A 702 0.12 2.95 -50.19
CA VAL A 702 1.01 1.88 -49.70
C VAL A 702 0.22 0.58 -49.60
N GLY A 703 0.54 -0.43 -50.40
CA GLY A 703 -0.10 -1.76 -50.34
C GLY A 703 0.76 -2.79 -49.60
N THR A 704 2.08 -2.64 -49.64
CA THR A 704 3.06 -3.59 -49.12
C THR A 704 4.11 -2.90 -48.26
N VAL A 705 4.93 -3.68 -47.54
CA VAL A 705 6.11 -3.16 -46.82
C VAL A 705 7.14 -2.52 -47.77
N ASP A 706 7.22 -2.98 -49.02
CA ASP A 706 8.14 -2.39 -50.01
C ASP A 706 7.65 -1.04 -50.51
N ASP A 707 6.33 -0.87 -50.71
CA ASP A 707 5.75 0.44 -51.01
C ASP A 707 5.99 1.43 -49.87
N LEU A 708 5.89 0.96 -48.62
CA LEU A 708 6.16 1.79 -47.46
C LEU A 708 7.59 2.35 -47.48
N GLU A 709 8.56 1.53 -47.86
CA GLU A 709 9.97 1.93 -47.91
C GLU A 709 10.22 3.05 -48.93
N VAL A 710 9.41 3.12 -50.00
CA VAL A 710 9.46 4.22 -50.98
C VAL A 710 9.00 5.54 -50.36
N PHE A 711 7.92 5.52 -49.57
CA PHE A 711 7.35 6.73 -48.97
C PHE A 711 7.99 7.11 -47.62
N ARG A 712 8.55 6.14 -46.89
CA ARG A 712 9.18 6.29 -45.57
C ARG A 712 10.44 5.41 -45.48
N PRO A 713 11.54 5.82 -46.14
CA PRO A 713 12.77 5.03 -46.18
C PRO A 713 13.34 4.79 -44.78
N GLY A 714 13.82 3.58 -44.54
CA GLY A 714 14.33 3.09 -43.26
C GLY A 714 13.29 2.41 -42.38
N SER A 715 11.98 2.48 -42.71
CA SER A 715 10.92 1.92 -41.86
C SER A 715 10.98 0.38 -41.81
N LYS A 716 11.19 -0.27 -42.96
CA LYS A 716 11.30 -1.73 -43.05
C LYS A 716 12.48 -2.24 -42.22
N LYS A 717 13.62 -1.58 -42.36
CA LYS A 717 14.84 -1.92 -41.62
C LYS A 717 14.68 -1.68 -40.11
N ALA A 718 14.15 -0.53 -39.71
CA ALA A 718 13.92 -0.21 -38.29
C ALA A 718 12.96 -1.22 -37.63
N PHE A 719 11.91 -1.63 -38.35
CA PHE A 719 10.98 -2.65 -37.88
C PHE A 719 11.69 -3.98 -37.64
N TYR A 720 12.40 -4.48 -38.65
CA TYR A 720 13.17 -5.71 -38.58
C TYR A 720 14.21 -5.68 -37.44
N ASP A 721 15.08 -4.66 -37.43
CA ASP A 721 16.17 -4.53 -36.45
C ASP A 721 15.64 -4.48 -35.02
N TRP A 722 14.51 -3.79 -34.78
CA TRP A 722 13.96 -3.70 -33.44
C TRP A 722 13.57 -5.08 -32.89
N PHE A 723 12.87 -5.92 -33.66
CA PHE A 723 12.48 -7.26 -33.18
C PHE A 723 13.66 -8.20 -32.98
N VAL A 724 14.72 -8.08 -33.77
CA VAL A 724 15.92 -8.92 -33.60
C VAL A 724 16.64 -8.58 -32.29
N TYR A 725 16.74 -7.30 -31.93
CA TYR A 725 17.67 -6.86 -30.87
C TYR A 725 17.04 -6.34 -29.57
N TYR A 726 15.73 -6.04 -29.52
CA TYR A 726 15.12 -5.39 -28.33
C TYR A 726 15.24 -6.20 -27.02
N LYS A 727 15.41 -7.54 -27.12
CA LYS A 727 15.59 -8.44 -25.98
C LYS A 727 17.06 -8.74 -25.64
N VAL A 728 18.00 -8.39 -26.50
CA VAL A 728 19.45 -8.68 -26.30
C VAL A 728 19.95 -8.11 -24.98
N ILE A 729 19.52 -6.88 -24.68
CA ILE A 729 19.84 -6.20 -23.42
C ILE A 729 19.46 -7.01 -22.18
N LYS A 730 18.47 -7.91 -22.25
CA LYS A 730 18.00 -8.75 -21.15
C LYS A 730 18.72 -10.10 -21.05
N GLY A 731 19.78 -10.31 -21.85
CA GLY A 731 20.52 -11.56 -21.89
C GLY A 731 19.81 -12.69 -22.66
N SER A 732 18.69 -12.42 -23.32
CA SER A 732 17.92 -13.40 -24.09
C SER A 732 18.54 -13.75 -25.46
N GLY A 733 19.64 -13.12 -25.84
CA GLY A 733 20.23 -13.26 -27.18
C GLY A 733 19.42 -12.54 -28.27
N LYS A 734 19.75 -12.82 -29.53
CA LYS A 734 19.03 -12.29 -30.71
C LYS A 734 17.80 -13.14 -30.98
N ASN A 735 16.68 -12.51 -31.28
CA ASN A 735 15.50 -13.24 -31.73
C ASN A 735 15.72 -13.72 -33.17
N TYR A 736 15.14 -14.88 -33.50
CA TYR A 736 15.25 -15.48 -34.82
C TYR A 736 13.98 -15.15 -35.63
N ILE A 737 14.17 -14.69 -36.87
CA ILE A 737 13.07 -14.48 -37.81
C ILE A 737 13.08 -15.63 -38.81
N HIS A 738 12.01 -16.41 -38.83
CA HIS A 738 11.90 -17.56 -39.71
C HIS A 738 11.99 -17.15 -41.17
N GLY A 739 13.00 -17.68 -41.87
CA GLY A 739 13.24 -17.42 -43.29
C GLY A 739 13.85 -16.05 -43.60
N ASP A 740 14.24 -15.28 -42.57
CA ASP A 740 14.94 -13.99 -42.71
C ASP A 740 14.30 -13.00 -43.70
N LYS A 741 12.96 -13.00 -43.77
CA LYS A 741 12.21 -12.21 -44.75
C LYS A 741 10.87 -11.72 -44.19
N PHE A 742 10.40 -10.61 -44.76
CA PHE A 742 9.03 -10.17 -44.58
C PHE A 742 8.08 -11.06 -45.38
N GLN A 743 6.92 -11.36 -44.80
CA GLN A 743 5.81 -11.97 -45.53
C GLN A 743 4.95 -10.89 -46.17
N ASP A 744 4.39 -11.19 -47.34
CA ASP A 744 3.48 -10.31 -48.06
C ASP A 744 2.12 -10.19 -47.35
N PRO A 745 1.32 -9.15 -47.66
CA PRO A 745 0.01 -8.95 -47.04
C PRO A 745 -0.95 -10.13 -47.17
N ASP A 746 -0.95 -10.86 -48.29
CA ASP A 746 -1.89 -11.93 -48.55
C ASP A 746 -1.55 -13.18 -47.71
N THR A 747 -0.26 -13.53 -47.64
CA THR A 747 0.24 -14.55 -46.71
C THR A 747 -0.08 -14.18 -45.28
N MET A 748 0.09 -12.90 -44.92
CA MET A 748 -0.18 -12.46 -43.56
C MET A 748 -1.67 -12.55 -43.22
N LEU A 749 -2.55 -12.13 -44.15
CA LEU A 749 -3.99 -12.26 -44.03
C LEU A 749 -4.43 -13.73 -43.85
N ALA A 750 -3.79 -14.67 -44.56
CA ALA A 750 -4.07 -16.10 -44.39
C ALA A 750 -3.77 -16.59 -42.97
N HIS A 751 -2.65 -16.16 -42.37
CA HIS A 751 -2.32 -16.49 -40.98
C HIS A 751 -3.23 -15.77 -39.97
N ILE A 752 -3.70 -14.55 -40.24
CA ILE A 752 -4.72 -13.88 -39.40
C ILE A 752 -6.00 -14.72 -39.36
N LEU A 753 -6.42 -15.24 -40.52
CA LEU A 753 -7.60 -16.11 -40.61
C LEU A 753 -7.40 -17.44 -39.89
N GLU A 754 -6.22 -18.05 -40.00
CA GLU A 754 -5.85 -19.25 -39.23
C GLU A 754 -5.92 -18.99 -37.72
N SER A 755 -5.33 -17.89 -37.26
CA SER A 755 -5.36 -17.46 -35.85
C SER A 755 -6.80 -17.16 -35.38
N ASN A 756 -7.67 -16.62 -36.26
CA ASN A 756 -9.10 -16.47 -35.99
C ASN A 756 -9.82 -17.82 -35.85
N GLU A 757 -9.47 -18.83 -36.66
CA GLU A 757 -10.03 -20.18 -36.52
C GLU A 757 -9.64 -20.82 -35.19
N PHE A 758 -8.39 -20.63 -34.73
CA PHE A 758 -7.95 -21.06 -33.41
C PHE A 758 -8.76 -20.37 -32.30
N TRP A 759 -8.95 -19.06 -32.39
CA TRP A 759 -9.81 -18.33 -31.46
C TRP A 759 -11.27 -18.85 -31.48
N LEU A 760 -11.84 -19.15 -32.65
CA LEU A 760 -13.18 -19.73 -32.75
C LEU A 760 -13.27 -21.10 -32.05
N LYS A 761 -12.27 -21.96 -32.21
CA LYS A 761 -12.18 -23.26 -31.51
C LYS A 761 -12.07 -23.05 -29.99
N LEU A 762 -11.28 -22.07 -29.55
CA LEU A 762 -11.16 -21.66 -28.15
C LEU A 762 -12.51 -21.22 -27.57
N MET A 763 -13.24 -20.35 -28.27
CA MET A 763 -14.57 -19.85 -27.84
C MET A 763 -15.61 -20.96 -27.78
N ARG A 764 -15.57 -21.92 -28.71
CA ARG A 764 -16.41 -23.12 -28.70
C ARG A 764 -16.03 -24.14 -27.61
N GLY A 765 -14.85 -24.01 -27.02
CA GLY A 765 -14.33 -24.93 -26.01
C GLY A 765 -13.87 -26.27 -26.55
N GLN A 766 -13.33 -26.25 -27.77
CA GLN A 766 -12.75 -27.42 -28.44
C GLN A 766 -11.25 -27.57 -28.15
N THR A 767 -10.62 -26.60 -27.48
CA THR A 767 -9.19 -26.60 -27.12
C THR A 767 -8.99 -26.56 -25.60
N LYS A 768 -7.80 -26.99 -25.15
CA LYS A 768 -7.41 -26.96 -23.73
C LYS A 768 -7.12 -25.52 -23.32
N LYS A 769 -7.82 -25.03 -22.29
CA LYS A 769 -7.56 -23.71 -21.71
C LYS A 769 -6.34 -23.74 -20.81
N ASP A 770 -5.24 -23.11 -21.21
CA ASP A 770 -4.23 -22.67 -20.25
C ASP A 770 -4.49 -21.21 -19.88
N LYS A 771 -5.08 -20.98 -18.70
CA LYS A 771 -5.27 -19.66 -18.08
C LYS A 771 -6.01 -18.59 -18.91
N ILE A 772 -6.84 -18.97 -19.89
CA ILE A 772 -7.63 -17.99 -20.68
C ILE A 772 -9.07 -17.89 -20.16
N ASN A 773 -9.50 -16.67 -19.84
CA ASN A 773 -10.89 -16.29 -19.63
C ASN A 773 -11.55 -16.06 -21.00
N ARG A 774 -12.83 -16.46 -21.16
CA ARG A 774 -13.58 -16.35 -22.43
C ARG A 774 -14.85 -15.52 -22.31
N ASP A 775 -15.05 -14.86 -21.18
CA ASP A 775 -16.27 -14.11 -20.90
C ASP A 775 -16.41 -12.98 -21.92
N GLN A 776 -17.58 -12.90 -22.55
CA GLN A 776 -17.87 -12.01 -23.68
C GLN A 776 -19.33 -11.54 -23.65
N THR A 777 -19.62 -10.43 -24.31
CA THR A 777 -20.96 -9.81 -24.34
C THR A 777 -21.61 -9.72 -25.72
N SER A 778 -20.89 -10.08 -26.78
CA SER A 778 -21.30 -9.89 -28.18
C SER A 778 -22.10 -11.06 -28.78
N ASN A 779 -21.90 -12.31 -28.31
CA ASN A 779 -22.48 -13.50 -28.93
C ASN A 779 -23.32 -14.34 -27.94
N PRO A 780 -24.65 -14.14 -27.91
CA PRO A 780 -25.55 -14.90 -27.03
C PRO A 780 -25.59 -16.40 -27.31
N ARG A 781 -25.18 -16.87 -28.50
CA ARG A 781 -25.20 -18.30 -28.85
C ARG A 781 -24.17 -19.11 -28.05
N TRP A 782 -23.14 -18.46 -27.51
CA TRP A 782 -22.16 -19.10 -26.65
C TRP A 782 -22.57 -18.99 -25.18
N CYS A 783 -23.69 -19.64 -24.82
CA CYS A 783 -24.33 -19.49 -23.50
C CYS A 783 -23.40 -19.69 -22.29
N LYS A 784 -22.33 -20.49 -22.44
CA LYS A 784 -21.35 -20.75 -21.35
C LYS A 784 -20.37 -19.60 -21.12
N THR A 785 -20.17 -18.73 -22.10
CA THR A 785 -19.22 -17.61 -22.05
C THR A 785 -19.92 -16.24 -22.13
N PHE A 786 -21.18 -16.22 -22.57
CA PHE A 786 -21.96 -15.01 -22.71
C PHE A 786 -22.33 -14.38 -21.36
N ALA A 787 -22.18 -13.07 -21.27
CA ALA A 787 -22.71 -12.23 -20.22
C ALA A 787 -23.45 -11.05 -20.85
N ALA A 788 -24.67 -10.75 -20.38
CA ALA A 788 -25.35 -9.54 -20.82
C ALA A 788 -24.53 -8.31 -20.41
N SER A 789 -24.26 -7.40 -21.37
CA SER A 789 -23.44 -6.20 -21.17
C SER A 789 -23.90 -5.36 -19.98
N SER A 790 -25.21 -5.20 -19.79
CA SER A 790 -25.80 -4.46 -18.66
C SER A 790 -25.55 -5.07 -17.27
N ASN A 791 -25.13 -6.34 -17.22
CA ASN A 791 -24.90 -7.07 -15.97
C ASN A 791 -23.40 -7.35 -15.73
N THR A 792 -22.50 -6.96 -16.62
CA THR A 792 -21.07 -7.30 -16.49
C THR A 792 -20.42 -6.67 -15.26
N THR A 793 -20.75 -5.41 -14.97
CA THR A 793 -20.31 -4.68 -13.78
C THR A 793 -20.64 -5.43 -12.49
N THR A 794 -21.89 -5.89 -12.34
CA THR A 794 -22.34 -6.63 -11.16
C THR A 794 -21.81 -8.06 -11.14
N LYS A 795 -21.84 -8.76 -12.29
CA LYS A 795 -21.44 -10.18 -12.40
C LYS A 795 -19.94 -10.38 -12.14
N PHE A 796 -19.10 -9.46 -12.60
CA PHE A 796 -17.64 -9.58 -12.52
C PHE A 796 -17.00 -8.62 -11.51
N GLY A 797 -17.80 -7.81 -10.81
CA GLY A 797 -17.30 -6.87 -9.80
C GLY A 797 -16.47 -5.72 -10.39
N ILE A 798 -16.73 -5.35 -11.65
CA ILE A 798 -16.05 -4.24 -12.33
C ILE A 798 -16.59 -2.91 -11.76
N PRO A 799 -15.77 -1.89 -11.51
CA PRO A 799 -16.25 -0.59 -11.02
C PRO A 799 -17.23 0.06 -12.00
N ALA A 800 -18.39 0.50 -11.53
CA ALA A 800 -19.41 1.18 -12.36
C ALA A 800 -18.99 2.58 -12.84
N LYS A 801 -17.92 3.15 -12.29
CA LYS A 801 -17.34 4.44 -12.70
C LYS A 801 -15.83 4.33 -12.76
N SER A 802 -15.27 4.83 -13.85
CA SER A 802 -13.83 4.96 -14.03
C SER A 802 -13.20 5.87 -12.97
N ASN A 803 -12.07 5.45 -12.42
CA ASN A 803 -11.30 6.21 -11.42
C ASN A 803 -9.94 6.58 -12.00
N ILE A 804 -9.90 7.67 -12.76
CA ILE A 804 -8.71 8.15 -13.45
C ILE A 804 -7.82 8.88 -12.43
N LEU A 805 -6.59 8.40 -12.28
CA LEU A 805 -5.56 8.97 -11.39
C LEU A 805 -4.37 9.47 -12.23
N PRO A 806 -3.57 10.43 -11.74
CA PRO A 806 -2.36 10.84 -12.44
C PRO A 806 -1.36 9.66 -12.55
N PRO A 807 -0.56 9.59 -13.62
CA PRO A 807 0.43 8.53 -13.80
C PRO A 807 1.44 8.47 -12.64
N ALA A 808 1.79 7.25 -12.22
CA ALA A 808 2.83 7.04 -11.21
C ALA A 808 4.23 7.37 -11.78
N ALA A 809 5.18 7.68 -10.89
CA ALA A 809 6.54 8.01 -11.29
C ALA A 809 7.27 6.79 -11.88
N ARG A 810 7.87 6.98 -13.06
CA ARG A 810 8.69 5.98 -13.75
C ARG A 810 10.04 5.77 -13.03
N PRO A 811 10.56 4.53 -12.92
CA PRO A 811 11.92 4.28 -12.41
C PRO A 811 13.01 4.88 -13.32
N SER A 812 14.03 5.50 -12.73
CA SER A 812 15.08 6.22 -13.47
C SER A 812 15.98 5.34 -14.34
N GLN A 813 16.04 4.03 -14.05
CA GLN A 813 16.84 3.07 -14.83
C GLN A 813 16.39 2.94 -16.31
N TYR A 814 15.17 3.37 -16.64
CA TYR A 814 14.63 3.35 -17.99
C TYR A 814 14.82 4.69 -18.74
N ASP A 815 15.47 5.68 -18.12
CA ASP A 815 15.76 6.98 -18.75
C ASP A 815 16.94 6.90 -19.74
N GLY A 816 17.80 5.89 -19.59
CA GLY A 816 19.04 5.73 -20.35
C GLY A 816 18.89 5.03 -21.70
N TRP A 817 19.92 5.16 -22.53
CA TRP A 817 20.08 4.47 -23.81
C TRP A 817 21.12 3.37 -23.72
N TYR A 818 20.78 2.20 -24.24
CA TYR A 818 21.71 1.09 -24.44
C TYR A 818 22.23 1.11 -25.87
N TYR A 819 23.52 0.86 -26.02
CA TYR A 819 24.19 0.80 -27.31
C TYR A 819 24.65 -0.63 -27.54
N LEU A 820 24.45 -1.09 -28.77
CA LEU A 820 24.93 -2.39 -29.21
C LEU A 820 26.21 -2.20 -30.03
N ASP A 821 27.17 -3.10 -29.88
CA ASP A 821 28.39 -3.11 -30.69
C ASP A 821 28.12 -3.66 -32.11
N LYS A 822 29.18 -3.81 -32.91
CA LYS A 822 29.07 -4.29 -34.30
C LYS A 822 28.56 -5.73 -34.41
N ASP A 823 28.71 -6.51 -33.36
CA ASP A 823 28.22 -7.89 -33.26
C ASP A 823 26.85 -7.96 -32.60
N PHE A 824 26.28 -6.79 -32.26
CA PHE A 824 25.05 -6.57 -31.54
C PHE A 824 25.06 -7.10 -30.10
N ASN A 825 26.21 -7.10 -29.43
CA ASN A 825 26.29 -7.29 -27.99
C ASN A 825 26.16 -5.95 -27.26
N ILE A 826 25.77 -5.99 -25.98
CA ILE A 826 25.72 -4.78 -25.15
C ILE A 826 27.13 -4.17 -25.08
N ALA A 827 27.23 -2.86 -25.36
CA ALA A 827 28.50 -2.17 -25.36
C ALA A 827 29.22 -2.28 -23.98
N PRO A 828 30.56 -2.44 -23.97
CA PRO A 828 31.32 -2.61 -22.73
C PRO A 828 31.06 -1.47 -21.73
N GLY A 829 30.79 -1.84 -20.47
CA GLY A 829 30.53 -0.88 -19.38
C GLY A 829 29.05 -0.50 -19.20
N GLN A 830 28.14 -1.00 -20.03
CA GLN A 830 26.70 -0.93 -19.77
C GLN A 830 26.25 -2.21 -19.07
N VAL A 831 25.91 -2.12 -17.78
CA VAL A 831 25.45 -3.26 -16.96
C VAL A 831 24.01 -3.01 -16.55
N ILE A 832 23.15 -4.02 -16.73
CA ILE A 832 21.79 -4.01 -16.20
C ILE A 832 21.83 -4.69 -14.83
N GLU A 833 21.60 -3.93 -13.76
CA GLU A 833 21.33 -4.51 -12.44
C GLU A 833 19.90 -5.11 -12.47
N GLU A 834 19.77 -6.42 -12.28
CA GLU A 834 18.49 -7.16 -12.32
C GLU A 834 17.51 -6.83 -11.17
#